data_AF-A0A2E1H2I4-F1
#
_entry.id   AF-A0A2E1H2I4-F1
#
_cell.length_a   1.000
_cell.length_b   1.000
_cell.length_c   1.000
_cell.angle_alpha   90.00
_cell.angle_beta   90.00
_cell.angle_gamma   90.00
#
_symmetry.space_group_name_H-M   'P 1'
#
loop_
_entity.id
_entity.type
_entity.pdbx_description
1 polymer ?
#
loop_
_entity_poly.entity_id
_entity_poly.type
_entity_poly.pdbx_seq_one_letter_code
_entity_poly.pdbx_strand_id
1 'polypeptide(L)'
;MLTAASIFLATLLTSLQQDPISDLVANAEKSTPAQILLLADALAPSLDAKQLVDAGKRILTASPKAMLALGQLQTHTDAPLHIEDLATLLHPNFGELSQAVLRIFSNDAFYDRQQPATALQEWAASLAISNVDAWTEAQLCLANNAPAALRRIALRELRSACYDAENPDLATLAILALARSSSPISPDEVALLKKVSEGIDLHATHAQSLLAGLQQEQLFRDKIDSLNKLLRAKPNVSLSNEGSDELDSLRELLMRIERQHMEGKNYTRQELIGAAADGMLHLLDPHSSYFSGDEFSDFMFGMTQEYGGIGAYVQTIDGVFTITRPIYSGPAYGAGLLSEDRIITVDGWSTIDQPNDEIIKRLKGPPGTTVNLEVVRRGWSEPHFYDVIRDRIKIPVVRSDLLPGGIVYIELISFSSDVAQRLFDVIADARKQGPVKGVILDMRNNPGGYLNEAVDICDLFLPKGKLIVTTKSRAESDRQYRTRGRAFIPKDVPLAILINKYSASASEIVSGALSIHGRAITIGERTFGKGSVQNIFEMNTSTDEKFVDTDKGAGKNRIHDDWEEYTDSNNNDKYDYGDRVKLTIAYYYLPDGSTIHTLRDHLGKVTKQGGVSPDIESAFEEVPFIEAREISHLLEDEQIQDYAKLLFEEHRERAVELAINDHHNLEEYPEWDSFYEGLNTELEGDDIRRWVRRYLRTRVSDARGEVFPGNGFVGDYVEDPVLLRAIQELFSNLELDIANVSEYADIKASNG
;
A
#
# COMPACT_ATOMS: atom_id res chain seq x y z
N MET A 1 -38.00 12.99 -48.44
CA MET A 1 -36.85 13.90 -48.26
C MET A 1 -35.49 13.27 -48.62
N LEU A 2 -35.29 11.94 -48.45
CA LEU A 2 -33.99 11.30 -48.76
C LEU A 2 -33.52 11.39 -50.24
N THR A 3 -34.42 11.55 -51.20
CA THR A 3 -34.04 11.59 -52.63
C THR A 3 -33.47 12.93 -53.09
N ALA A 4 -33.89 14.07 -52.51
CA ALA A 4 -33.37 15.39 -52.88
C ALA A 4 -32.01 15.70 -52.22
N ALA A 5 -31.82 15.30 -50.95
CA ALA A 5 -30.57 15.49 -50.23
C ALA A 5 -29.43 14.64 -50.84
N SER A 6 -29.71 13.41 -51.25
CA SER A 6 -28.72 12.51 -51.87
C SER A 6 -28.27 12.97 -53.26
N ILE A 7 -29.18 13.58 -54.05
CA ILE A 7 -28.86 14.15 -55.36
C ILE A 7 -28.04 15.45 -55.21
N PHE A 8 -28.34 16.28 -54.21
CA PHE A 8 -27.59 17.49 -53.89
C PHE A 8 -26.17 17.19 -53.40
N LEU A 9 -26.00 16.20 -52.50
CA LEU A 9 -24.70 15.78 -51.99
C LEU A 9 -23.81 15.17 -53.10
N ALA A 10 -24.40 14.34 -53.97
CA ALA A 10 -23.69 13.69 -55.07
C ALA A 10 -23.25 14.68 -56.16
N THR A 11 -24.00 15.77 -56.40
CA THR A 11 -23.61 16.81 -57.37
C THR A 11 -22.55 17.77 -56.84
N LEU A 12 -22.52 18.01 -55.52
CA LEU A 12 -21.53 18.88 -54.88
C LEU A 12 -20.16 18.19 -54.70
N LEU A 13 -20.15 16.91 -54.31
CA LEU A 13 -18.90 16.14 -54.15
C LEU A 13 -18.15 15.97 -55.48
N THR A 14 -18.84 16.05 -56.62
CA THR A 14 -18.23 16.03 -57.96
C THR A 14 -17.64 17.36 -58.42
N SER A 15 -17.85 18.47 -57.70
CA SER A 15 -17.34 19.82 -58.08
C SER A 15 -16.28 20.39 -57.14
N LEU A 16 -15.78 19.63 -56.17
CA LEU A 16 -14.70 20.09 -55.28
C LEU A 16 -13.41 20.31 -56.09
N GLN A 17 -12.92 21.56 -56.15
CA GLN A 17 -11.56 21.86 -56.62
C GLN A 17 -10.60 21.94 -55.42
N GLN A 18 -9.32 22.23 -55.67
CA GLN A 18 -8.15 21.90 -54.84
C GLN A 18 -8.17 22.28 -53.33
N ASP A 19 -9.11 23.08 -52.80
CA ASP A 19 -9.29 23.33 -51.36
C ASP A 19 -10.73 23.00 -50.87
N PRO A 20 -10.93 21.81 -50.27
CA PRO A 20 -12.26 21.34 -49.86
C PRO A 20 -12.94 22.19 -48.77
N ILE A 21 -12.17 22.86 -47.90
CA ILE A 21 -12.72 23.68 -46.82
C ILE A 21 -13.28 25.00 -47.38
N SER A 22 -12.56 25.61 -48.31
CA SER A 22 -13.02 26.83 -49.00
C SER A 22 -14.30 26.59 -49.80
N ASP A 23 -14.40 25.42 -50.45
CA ASP A 23 -15.61 25.03 -51.18
C ASP A 23 -16.79 24.75 -50.24
N LEU A 24 -16.56 24.13 -49.07
CA LEU A 24 -17.59 23.96 -48.05
C LEU A 24 -18.15 25.31 -47.58
N VAL A 25 -17.27 26.28 -47.29
CA VAL A 25 -17.66 27.63 -46.85
C VAL A 25 -18.50 28.34 -47.91
N ALA A 26 -18.08 28.29 -49.18
CA ALA A 26 -18.81 28.93 -50.28
C ALA A 26 -20.20 28.30 -50.51
N ASN A 27 -20.33 27.00 -50.28
CA ASN A 27 -21.60 26.30 -50.39
C ASN A 27 -22.50 26.50 -49.17
N ALA A 28 -21.92 26.61 -47.97
CA ALA A 28 -22.67 26.83 -46.73
C ALA A 28 -23.55 28.09 -46.83
N GLU A 29 -23.06 29.15 -47.46
CA GLU A 29 -23.83 30.40 -47.65
C GLU A 29 -25.15 30.20 -48.40
N LYS A 30 -25.17 29.27 -49.36
CA LYS A 30 -26.32 28.98 -50.23
C LYS A 30 -27.23 27.89 -49.68
N SER A 31 -26.84 27.26 -48.57
CA SER A 31 -27.53 26.12 -47.96
C SER A 31 -28.34 26.51 -46.73
N THR A 32 -29.28 25.65 -46.36
CA THR A 32 -29.97 25.73 -45.06
C THR A 32 -29.08 25.20 -43.94
N PRO A 33 -29.29 25.57 -42.66
CA PRO A 33 -28.49 25.07 -41.54
C PRO A 33 -28.42 23.54 -41.45
N ALA A 34 -29.52 22.84 -41.72
CA ALA A 34 -29.52 21.38 -41.76
C ALA A 34 -28.68 20.79 -42.91
N GLN A 35 -28.69 21.44 -44.08
CA GLN A 35 -27.85 21.03 -45.21
C GLN A 35 -26.37 21.31 -44.92
N ILE A 36 -26.06 22.38 -44.20
CA ILE A 36 -24.69 22.73 -43.81
C ILE A 36 -24.07 21.64 -42.93
N LEU A 37 -24.78 21.20 -41.88
CA LEU A 37 -24.28 20.14 -40.99
C LEU A 37 -24.03 18.83 -41.74
N LEU A 38 -24.97 18.42 -42.60
CA LEU A 38 -24.83 17.21 -43.43
C LEU A 38 -23.65 17.30 -44.40
N LEU A 39 -23.40 18.48 -45.00
CA LEU A 39 -22.27 18.70 -45.90
C LEU A 39 -20.94 18.62 -45.15
N ALA A 40 -20.86 19.22 -43.96
CA ALA A 40 -19.68 19.17 -43.12
C ALA A 40 -19.37 17.72 -42.69
N ASP A 41 -20.35 16.98 -42.18
CA ASP A 41 -20.15 15.58 -41.76
C ASP A 41 -19.77 14.65 -42.91
N ALA A 42 -20.32 14.87 -44.11
CA ALA A 42 -19.94 14.09 -45.29
C ALA A 42 -18.50 14.37 -45.75
N LEU A 43 -18.00 15.58 -45.52
CA LEU A 43 -16.64 15.98 -45.89
C LEU A 43 -15.61 15.54 -44.85
N ALA A 44 -15.97 15.50 -43.57
CA ALA A 44 -15.04 15.24 -42.46
C ALA A 44 -14.12 14.01 -42.64
N PRO A 45 -14.60 12.82 -43.09
CA PRO A 45 -13.76 11.64 -43.25
C PRO A 45 -12.67 11.76 -44.34
N SER A 46 -12.80 12.75 -45.24
CA SER A 46 -11.87 12.97 -46.35
C SER A 46 -10.79 14.01 -46.05
N LEU A 47 -10.86 14.67 -44.89
CA LEU A 47 -9.90 15.69 -44.46
C LEU A 47 -8.89 15.10 -43.46
N ASP A 48 -7.64 15.55 -43.54
CA ASP A 48 -6.64 15.19 -42.53
C ASP A 48 -6.78 16.04 -41.25
N ALA A 49 -6.14 15.58 -40.17
CA ALA A 49 -6.20 16.26 -38.88
C ALA A 49 -5.71 17.72 -38.93
N LYS A 50 -4.74 18.03 -39.82
CA LYS A 50 -4.22 19.39 -39.96
C LYS A 50 -5.24 20.31 -40.64
N GLN A 51 -5.97 19.79 -41.63
CA GLN A 51 -7.06 20.49 -42.32
C GLN A 51 -8.24 20.74 -41.37
N LEU A 52 -8.60 19.75 -40.52
CA LEU A 52 -9.64 19.92 -39.50
C LEU A 52 -9.26 20.96 -38.43
N VAL A 53 -7.99 21.00 -38.01
CA VAL A 53 -7.46 22.05 -37.12
C VAL A 53 -7.47 23.42 -37.80
N ASP A 54 -7.11 23.50 -39.08
CA ASP A 54 -7.12 24.75 -39.85
C ASP A 54 -8.55 25.31 -40.03
N ALA A 55 -9.54 24.44 -40.20
CA ALA A 55 -10.95 24.82 -40.24
C ALA A 55 -11.37 25.59 -38.98
N GLY A 56 -10.93 25.13 -37.80
CA GLY A 56 -11.16 25.81 -36.52
C GLY A 56 -10.63 27.26 -36.51
N LYS A 57 -9.40 27.47 -36.96
CA LYS A 57 -8.77 28.80 -36.99
C LYS A 57 -9.51 29.79 -37.90
N ARG A 58 -10.20 29.30 -38.93
CA ARG A 58 -10.95 30.14 -39.88
C ARG A 58 -12.30 30.62 -39.32
N ILE A 59 -12.80 30.02 -38.23
CA ILE A 59 -14.10 30.36 -37.60
C ILE A 59 -14.19 31.85 -37.27
N LEU A 60 -13.13 32.44 -36.70
CA LEU A 60 -13.08 33.84 -36.28
C LEU A 60 -13.34 34.87 -37.41
N THR A 61 -13.11 34.46 -38.65
CA THR A 61 -13.23 35.32 -39.84
C THR A 61 -14.40 34.93 -40.75
N ALA A 62 -15.17 33.92 -40.36
CA ALA A 62 -16.23 33.34 -41.17
C ALA A 62 -17.58 34.03 -40.93
N SER A 63 -18.47 33.97 -41.93
CA SER A 63 -19.88 34.34 -41.81
C SER A 63 -20.65 33.34 -40.92
N PRO A 64 -21.82 33.69 -40.36
CA PRO A 64 -22.58 32.81 -39.45
C PRO A 64 -22.83 31.38 -39.97
N LYS A 65 -23.17 31.23 -41.26
CA LYS A 65 -23.39 29.92 -41.89
C LYS A 65 -22.08 29.16 -42.12
N ALA A 66 -21.00 29.87 -42.43
CA ALA A 66 -19.68 29.28 -42.56
C ALA A 66 -19.09 28.87 -41.21
N MET A 67 -19.31 29.66 -40.15
CA MET A 67 -18.96 29.31 -38.77
C MET A 67 -19.64 28.00 -38.35
N LEU A 68 -20.93 27.83 -38.68
CA LEU A 68 -21.67 26.58 -38.43
C LEU A 68 -21.01 25.38 -39.13
N ALA A 69 -20.64 25.53 -40.41
CA ALA A 69 -20.01 24.47 -41.20
C ALA A 69 -18.63 24.06 -40.65
N LEU A 70 -17.79 25.06 -40.34
CA LEU A 70 -16.43 24.87 -39.82
C LEU A 70 -16.46 24.32 -38.39
N GLY A 71 -17.39 24.79 -37.56
CA GLY A 71 -17.61 24.27 -36.21
C GLY A 71 -17.99 22.79 -36.22
N GLN A 72 -18.86 22.37 -37.14
CA GLN A 72 -19.24 20.97 -37.28
C GLN A 72 -18.06 20.09 -37.70
N LEU A 73 -17.24 20.54 -38.65
CA LEU A 73 -16.00 19.83 -39.02
C LEU A 73 -15.05 19.70 -37.83
N GLN A 74 -14.92 20.75 -37.02
CA GLN A 74 -14.02 20.76 -35.87
C GLN A 74 -14.42 19.74 -34.79
N THR A 75 -15.67 19.27 -34.77
CA THR A 75 -16.11 18.21 -33.84
C THR A 75 -15.44 16.85 -34.09
N HIS A 76 -14.84 16.66 -35.28
CA HIS A 76 -14.14 15.43 -35.66
C HIS A 76 -12.64 15.48 -35.33
N THR A 77 -12.19 16.41 -34.48
CA THR A 77 -10.78 16.54 -34.06
C THR A 77 -10.64 16.74 -32.55
N ASP A 78 -9.53 16.29 -31.98
CA ASP A 78 -9.20 16.48 -30.55
C ASP A 78 -8.73 17.92 -30.22
N ALA A 79 -8.59 18.79 -31.22
CA ALA A 79 -8.09 20.16 -31.09
C ALA A 79 -8.99 21.07 -30.22
N PRO A 80 -8.47 22.21 -29.70
CA PRO A 80 -9.28 23.17 -28.95
C PRO A 80 -10.42 23.72 -29.81
N LEU A 81 -11.67 23.52 -29.35
CA LEU A 81 -12.88 23.91 -30.06
C LEU A 81 -13.18 25.39 -29.85
N HIS A 82 -13.58 26.10 -30.91
CA HIS A 82 -13.95 27.52 -30.87
C HIS A 82 -15.37 27.73 -30.30
N ILE A 83 -15.54 27.30 -29.05
CA ILE A 83 -16.82 27.21 -28.35
C ILE A 83 -17.47 28.59 -28.14
N GLU A 84 -16.70 29.59 -27.73
CA GLU A 84 -17.20 30.95 -27.51
C GLU A 84 -17.68 31.60 -28.81
N ASP A 85 -16.94 31.39 -29.90
CA ASP A 85 -17.27 31.93 -31.22
C ASP A 85 -18.56 31.31 -31.76
N LEU A 86 -18.71 29.98 -31.66
CA LEU A 86 -19.93 29.30 -32.07
C LEU A 86 -21.14 29.72 -31.23
N ALA A 87 -20.95 30.01 -29.95
CA ALA A 87 -22.03 30.43 -29.08
C ALA A 87 -22.59 31.82 -29.40
N THR A 88 -21.84 32.68 -30.10
CA THR A 88 -22.37 33.97 -30.60
C THR A 88 -23.57 33.78 -31.55
N LEU A 89 -23.71 32.58 -32.13
CA LEU A 89 -24.81 32.21 -33.01
C LEU A 89 -26.07 31.76 -32.25
N LEU A 90 -25.99 31.54 -30.93
CA LEU A 90 -27.15 31.27 -30.07
C LEU A 90 -27.89 32.58 -29.76
N HIS A 91 -28.71 33.03 -30.70
CA HIS A 91 -29.46 34.27 -30.58
C HIS A 91 -30.96 34.06 -30.84
N PRO A 92 -31.88 34.77 -30.14
CA PRO A 92 -33.32 34.59 -30.32
C PRO A 92 -33.80 34.81 -31.77
N ASN A 93 -33.14 35.72 -32.49
CA ASN A 93 -33.47 36.05 -33.89
C ASN A 93 -32.85 35.10 -34.93
N PHE A 94 -32.02 34.14 -34.54
CA PHE A 94 -31.32 33.24 -35.47
C PHE A 94 -31.97 31.85 -35.62
N GLY A 95 -33.12 31.60 -34.98
CA GLY A 95 -34.03 30.47 -35.28
C GLY A 95 -33.32 29.14 -35.61
N GLU A 96 -33.36 28.74 -36.89
CA GLU A 96 -32.76 27.50 -37.40
C GLU A 96 -31.22 27.43 -37.23
N LEU A 97 -30.52 28.58 -37.27
CA LEU A 97 -29.08 28.67 -37.03
C LEU A 97 -28.76 28.35 -35.58
N SER A 98 -29.51 28.92 -34.63
CA SER A 98 -29.32 28.65 -33.19
C SER A 98 -29.61 27.18 -32.86
N GLN A 99 -30.65 26.60 -33.47
CA GLN A 99 -30.94 25.16 -33.34
C GLN A 99 -29.85 24.27 -33.93
N ALA A 100 -29.26 24.67 -35.06
CA ALA A 100 -28.15 23.91 -35.63
C ALA A 100 -26.91 23.95 -34.71
N VAL A 101 -26.62 25.09 -34.06
CA VAL A 101 -25.52 25.22 -33.10
C VAL A 101 -25.72 24.35 -31.87
N LEU A 102 -26.95 24.23 -31.36
CA LEU A 102 -27.27 23.30 -30.26
C LEU A 102 -26.86 21.85 -30.57
N ARG A 103 -27.11 21.40 -31.80
CA ARG A 103 -26.77 20.04 -32.23
C ARG A 103 -25.27 19.81 -32.24
N ILE A 104 -24.48 20.83 -32.61
CA ILE A 104 -23.02 20.79 -32.51
C ILE A 104 -22.60 20.64 -31.04
N PHE A 105 -23.17 21.46 -30.14
CA PHE A 105 -22.86 21.44 -28.71
C PHE A 105 -23.32 20.18 -27.98
N SER A 106 -24.21 19.41 -28.59
CA SER A 106 -24.68 18.12 -28.07
C SER A 106 -23.75 16.96 -28.43
N ASN A 107 -22.70 17.18 -29.23
CA ASN A 107 -21.72 16.17 -29.61
C ASN A 107 -20.78 15.81 -28.44
N ASP A 108 -20.43 14.52 -28.35
CA ASP A 108 -19.51 13.94 -27.35
C ASP A 108 -18.17 14.70 -27.24
N ALA A 109 -17.68 15.29 -28.35
CA ALA A 109 -16.46 16.10 -28.39
C ALA A 109 -16.49 17.35 -27.49
N PHE A 110 -17.67 17.79 -27.05
CA PHE A 110 -17.84 18.94 -26.15
C PHE A 110 -18.16 18.56 -24.70
N TYR A 111 -18.22 17.26 -24.35
CA TYR A 111 -18.36 16.85 -22.96
C TYR A 111 -17.09 17.22 -22.17
N ASP A 112 -17.26 17.67 -20.94
CA ASP A 112 -16.21 18.18 -20.03
C ASP A 112 -15.46 19.46 -20.47
N ARG A 113 -15.82 20.06 -21.62
CA ARG A 113 -15.32 21.39 -22.01
C ARG A 113 -16.37 22.45 -21.67
N GLN A 114 -15.99 23.46 -20.87
CA GLN A 114 -16.93 24.50 -20.44
C GLN A 114 -17.53 25.22 -21.65
N GLN A 115 -18.84 25.04 -21.85
CA GLN A 115 -19.63 25.82 -22.81
C GLN A 115 -19.95 27.19 -22.21
N PRO A 116 -20.25 28.23 -23.01
CA PRO A 116 -20.62 29.54 -22.49
C PRO A 116 -22.07 29.44 -22.02
N ALA A 117 -22.21 28.95 -20.79
CA ALA A 117 -23.48 28.58 -20.19
C ALA A 117 -24.45 29.77 -20.12
N THR A 118 -23.93 31.00 -20.06
CA THR A 118 -24.72 32.24 -20.07
C THR A 118 -25.47 32.44 -21.39
N ALA A 119 -24.80 32.33 -22.55
CA ALA A 119 -25.44 32.52 -23.86
C ALA A 119 -26.50 31.44 -24.15
N LEU A 120 -26.18 30.19 -23.79
CA LEU A 120 -27.09 29.07 -23.91
C LEU A 120 -28.30 29.21 -22.98
N GLN A 121 -28.10 29.69 -21.75
CA GLN A 121 -29.18 29.95 -20.79
C GLN A 121 -30.08 31.10 -21.23
N GLU A 122 -29.52 32.21 -21.71
CA GLU A 122 -30.28 33.37 -22.21
C GLU A 122 -31.11 33.00 -23.43
N TRP A 123 -30.53 32.26 -24.37
CA TRP A 123 -31.27 31.77 -25.52
C TRP A 123 -32.33 30.75 -25.14
N ALA A 124 -32.04 29.79 -24.25
CA ALA A 124 -33.04 28.87 -23.73
C ALA A 124 -34.20 29.62 -23.04
N ALA A 125 -33.90 30.63 -22.21
CA ALA A 125 -34.93 31.45 -21.58
C ALA A 125 -35.84 32.17 -22.60
N SER A 126 -35.30 32.55 -23.77
CA SER A 126 -36.09 33.17 -24.85
C SER A 126 -37.05 32.20 -25.55
N LEU A 127 -36.80 30.89 -25.49
CA LEU A 127 -37.59 29.85 -26.16
C LEU A 127 -38.74 29.30 -25.34
N ALA A 128 -38.67 29.41 -24.01
CA ALA A 128 -39.53 28.72 -23.04
C ALA A 128 -41.05 28.95 -23.21
N ILE A 129 -41.46 29.89 -24.07
CA ILE A 129 -42.87 30.26 -24.33
C ILE A 129 -43.30 29.98 -25.79
N SER A 130 -42.38 29.63 -26.70
CA SER A 130 -42.67 29.53 -28.14
C SER A 130 -42.28 28.20 -28.82
N ASN A 131 -41.36 27.41 -28.23
CA ASN A 131 -40.95 26.11 -28.78
C ASN A 131 -40.43 25.17 -27.67
N VAL A 132 -41.26 24.22 -27.24
CA VAL A 132 -40.97 23.32 -26.11
C VAL A 132 -39.85 22.33 -26.42
N ASP A 133 -39.78 21.80 -27.65
CA ASP A 133 -38.74 20.85 -28.05
C ASP A 133 -37.36 21.50 -28.12
N ALA A 134 -37.25 22.68 -28.75
CA ALA A 134 -35.99 23.42 -28.83
C ALA A 134 -35.52 23.88 -27.44
N TRP A 135 -36.47 24.23 -26.56
CA TRP A 135 -36.18 24.52 -25.16
C TRP A 135 -35.66 23.28 -24.41
N THR A 136 -36.28 22.13 -24.60
CA THR A 136 -35.88 20.86 -23.98
C THR A 136 -34.47 20.44 -24.40
N GLU A 137 -34.16 20.55 -25.69
CA GLU A 137 -32.82 20.26 -26.24
C GLU A 137 -31.76 21.17 -25.62
N ALA A 138 -32.07 22.46 -25.43
CA ALA A 138 -31.18 23.40 -24.76
C ALA A 138 -30.94 23.05 -23.27
N GLN A 139 -32.00 22.64 -22.56
CA GLN A 139 -31.88 22.22 -21.16
C GLN A 139 -31.09 20.91 -21.00
N LEU A 140 -31.24 19.96 -21.93
CA LEU A 140 -30.43 18.74 -21.97
C LEU A 140 -28.94 19.07 -22.13
N CYS A 141 -28.61 19.99 -23.03
CA CYS A 141 -27.24 20.46 -23.21
C CYS A 141 -26.68 21.12 -21.94
N LEU A 142 -27.47 21.96 -21.26
CA LEU A 142 -27.08 22.57 -19.97
C LEU A 142 -26.92 21.53 -18.85
N ALA A 143 -27.79 20.52 -18.77
CA ALA A 143 -27.69 19.47 -17.76
C ALA A 143 -26.42 18.62 -17.91
N ASN A 144 -25.94 18.42 -19.14
CA ASN A 144 -24.73 17.67 -19.40
C ASN A 144 -23.46 18.53 -19.23
N ASN A 145 -23.48 19.77 -19.73
CA ASN A 145 -22.25 20.54 -19.97
C ASN A 145 -22.08 21.78 -19.08
N ALA A 146 -23.08 22.21 -18.30
CA ALA A 146 -22.98 23.43 -17.49
C ALA A 146 -22.35 23.22 -16.09
N PRO A 147 -21.81 24.28 -15.46
CA PRO A 147 -21.35 24.26 -14.07
C PRO A 147 -22.44 23.84 -13.07
N ALA A 148 -22.04 23.30 -11.91
CA ALA A 148 -22.93 22.66 -10.94
C ALA A 148 -24.16 23.48 -10.49
N ALA A 149 -24.05 24.82 -10.45
CA ALA A 149 -25.17 25.69 -10.13
C ALA A 149 -26.23 25.70 -11.25
N LEU A 150 -25.81 25.87 -12.50
CA LEU A 150 -26.69 25.91 -13.68
C LEU A 150 -27.20 24.51 -14.03
N ARG A 151 -26.38 23.47 -13.86
CA ARG A 151 -26.77 22.07 -14.02
C ARG A 151 -27.97 21.69 -13.14
N ARG A 152 -27.96 22.10 -11.86
CA ARG A 152 -29.08 21.85 -10.94
C ARG A 152 -30.35 22.56 -11.37
N ILE A 153 -30.24 23.77 -11.92
CA ILE A 153 -31.38 24.51 -12.46
C ILE A 153 -31.90 23.78 -13.71
N ALA A 154 -31.03 23.46 -14.66
CA ALA A 154 -31.41 22.75 -15.89
C ALA A 154 -32.07 21.39 -15.63
N LEU A 155 -31.53 20.59 -14.70
CA LEU A 155 -32.16 19.32 -14.28
C LEU A 155 -33.54 19.53 -13.64
N ARG A 156 -33.74 20.61 -12.87
CA ARG A 156 -35.06 20.94 -12.32
C ARG A 156 -36.05 21.29 -13.43
N GLU A 157 -35.62 22.10 -14.40
CA GLU A 157 -36.45 22.52 -15.53
C GLU A 157 -36.75 21.34 -16.49
N LEU A 158 -35.81 20.41 -16.72
CA LEU A 158 -36.02 19.20 -17.53
C LEU A 158 -37.12 18.28 -17.00
N ARG A 159 -37.46 18.40 -15.72
CA ARG A 159 -38.49 17.56 -15.10
C ARG A 159 -39.89 17.82 -15.66
N SER A 160 -40.22 19.05 -16.05
CA SER A 160 -41.48 19.33 -16.77
C SER A 160 -41.41 18.85 -18.22
N ALA A 161 -40.25 18.99 -18.88
CA ALA A 161 -40.04 18.56 -20.27
C ALA A 161 -40.29 17.06 -20.49
N CYS A 162 -40.04 16.21 -19.49
CA CYS A 162 -40.32 14.77 -19.57
C CYS A 162 -41.81 14.46 -19.81
N TYR A 163 -42.70 15.38 -19.46
CA TYR A 163 -44.15 15.24 -19.62
C TYR A 163 -44.71 16.09 -20.77
N ASP A 164 -44.09 17.25 -21.02
CA ASP A 164 -44.65 18.29 -21.90
C ASP A 164 -43.99 18.34 -23.30
N ALA A 165 -42.87 17.64 -23.54
CA ALA A 165 -42.21 17.64 -24.85
C ALA A 165 -43.06 16.95 -25.93
N GLU A 166 -43.14 17.57 -27.11
CA GLU A 166 -43.90 17.02 -28.24
C GLU A 166 -43.11 15.92 -28.94
N ASN A 167 -41.77 15.99 -28.90
CA ASN A 167 -40.87 14.97 -29.42
C ASN A 167 -40.60 13.84 -28.38
N PRO A 168 -41.02 12.59 -28.66
CA PRO A 168 -40.82 11.45 -27.75
C PRO A 168 -39.36 11.14 -27.44
N ASP A 169 -38.43 11.41 -28.37
CA ASP A 169 -37.01 11.15 -28.19
C ASP A 169 -36.40 12.14 -27.18
N LEU A 170 -36.83 13.40 -27.21
CA LEU A 170 -36.40 14.41 -26.26
C LEU A 170 -36.95 14.14 -24.85
N ALA A 171 -38.20 13.68 -24.75
CA ALA A 171 -38.77 13.23 -23.48
C ALA A 171 -37.98 12.05 -22.90
N THR A 172 -37.55 11.11 -23.75
CA THR A 172 -36.73 9.94 -23.39
C THR A 172 -35.34 10.36 -22.88
N LEU A 173 -34.69 11.30 -23.56
CA LEU A 173 -33.39 11.82 -23.13
C LEU A 173 -33.48 12.59 -21.82
N ALA A 174 -34.55 13.36 -21.61
CA ALA A 174 -34.77 14.11 -20.38
C ALA A 174 -34.92 13.17 -19.18
N ILE A 175 -35.70 12.09 -19.30
CA ILE A 175 -35.86 11.14 -18.19
C ILE A 175 -34.58 10.35 -17.90
N LEU A 176 -33.79 10.02 -18.92
CA LEU A 176 -32.46 9.41 -18.73
C LEU A 176 -31.49 10.34 -18.02
N ALA A 177 -31.47 11.63 -18.36
CA ALA A 177 -30.61 12.63 -17.72
C ALA A 177 -30.97 12.82 -16.23
N LEU A 178 -32.27 12.88 -15.91
CA LEU A 178 -32.74 12.93 -14.53
C LEU A 178 -32.31 11.70 -13.73
N ALA A 179 -32.48 10.50 -14.29
CA ALA A 179 -32.15 9.23 -13.65
C ALA A 179 -30.64 9.02 -13.43
N ARG A 180 -29.79 9.62 -14.27
CA ARG A 180 -28.32 9.63 -14.09
C ARG A 180 -27.87 10.61 -13.02
N SER A 181 -28.65 11.65 -12.75
CA SER A 181 -28.29 12.64 -11.75
C SER A 181 -28.49 12.08 -10.33
N SER A 182 -27.70 12.54 -9.36
CA SER A 182 -27.91 12.22 -7.94
C SER A 182 -29.18 12.83 -7.33
N SER A 183 -30.09 13.35 -8.17
CA SER A 183 -31.34 13.95 -7.73
C SER A 183 -32.38 12.86 -7.45
N PRO A 184 -33.22 13.00 -6.41
CA PRO A 184 -34.29 12.05 -6.16
C PRO A 184 -35.26 11.99 -7.35
N ILE A 185 -35.40 10.80 -7.93
CA ILE A 185 -36.36 10.51 -9.01
C ILE A 185 -37.73 10.13 -8.42
N SER A 186 -38.80 10.67 -8.97
CA SER A 186 -40.17 10.41 -8.49
C SER A 186 -40.73 9.06 -8.99
N PRO A 187 -41.76 8.47 -8.36
CA PRO A 187 -42.38 7.23 -8.84
C PRO A 187 -42.90 7.32 -10.28
N ASP A 188 -43.43 8.47 -10.67
CA ASP A 188 -43.92 8.73 -12.04
C ASP A 188 -42.77 8.78 -13.04
N GLU A 189 -41.64 9.39 -12.66
CA GLU A 189 -40.40 9.38 -13.43
C GLU A 189 -39.82 7.96 -13.57
N VAL A 190 -39.86 7.13 -12.53
CA VAL A 190 -39.47 5.71 -12.60
C VAL A 190 -40.39 4.94 -13.56
N ALA A 191 -41.68 5.25 -13.60
CA ALA A 191 -42.62 4.63 -14.53
C ALA A 191 -42.33 5.02 -15.98
N LEU A 192 -41.97 6.29 -16.23
CA LEU A 192 -41.50 6.74 -17.54
C LEU A 192 -40.19 6.04 -17.94
N LEU A 193 -39.22 5.94 -17.03
CA LEU A 193 -37.95 5.25 -17.27
C LEU A 193 -38.16 3.75 -17.58
N LYS A 194 -39.14 3.11 -16.93
CA LYS A 194 -39.54 1.73 -17.25
C LYS A 194 -40.10 1.60 -18.66
N LYS A 195 -40.95 2.52 -19.10
CA LYS A 195 -41.45 2.53 -20.49
C LYS A 195 -40.30 2.66 -21.49
N VAL A 196 -39.31 3.50 -21.21
CA VAL A 196 -38.09 3.60 -22.05
C VAL A 196 -37.34 2.27 -22.07
N SER A 197 -37.22 1.59 -20.93
CA SER A 197 -36.50 0.31 -20.79
C SER A 197 -37.10 -0.87 -21.56
N GLU A 198 -38.37 -0.76 -21.99
CA GLU A 198 -39.07 -1.78 -22.79
C GLU A 198 -38.68 -1.77 -24.26
N GLY A 199 -37.98 -0.72 -24.71
CA GLY A 199 -37.41 -0.65 -26.06
C GLY A 199 -36.25 -1.64 -26.26
N ILE A 200 -35.70 -1.64 -27.48
CA ILE A 200 -34.56 -2.48 -27.88
C ILE A 200 -33.34 -1.67 -28.33
N ASP A 201 -33.40 -0.35 -28.18
CA ASP A 201 -32.34 0.56 -28.57
C ASP A 201 -31.35 0.82 -27.41
N LEU A 202 -30.36 1.68 -27.68
CA LEU A 202 -29.35 2.05 -26.70
C LEU A 202 -29.95 2.81 -25.50
N HIS A 203 -31.02 3.58 -25.71
CA HIS A 203 -31.72 4.30 -24.63
C HIS A 203 -32.42 3.33 -23.69
N ALA A 204 -33.05 2.28 -24.22
CA ALA A 204 -33.64 1.21 -23.44
C ALA A 204 -32.60 0.47 -22.60
N THR A 205 -31.44 0.15 -23.19
CA THR A 205 -30.33 -0.49 -22.48
C THR A 205 -29.81 0.37 -21.33
N HIS A 206 -29.64 1.67 -21.56
CA HIS A 206 -29.26 2.62 -20.50
C HIS A 206 -30.34 2.74 -19.41
N ALA A 207 -31.61 2.79 -19.79
CA ALA A 207 -32.72 2.83 -18.84
C ALA A 207 -32.77 1.56 -17.98
N GLN A 208 -32.53 0.37 -18.55
CA GLN A 208 -32.44 -0.90 -17.81
C GLN A 208 -31.31 -0.87 -16.78
N SER A 209 -30.13 -0.37 -17.17
CA SER A 209 -28.99 -0.24 -16.25
C SER A 209 -29.29 0.72 -15.09
N LEU A 210 -29.93 1.86 -15.37
CA LEU A 210 -30.30 2.84 -14.35
C LEU A 210 -31.39 2.31 -13.42
N LEU A 211 -32.39 1.61 -13.97
CA LEU A 211 -33.42 0.93 -13.18
C LEU A 211 -32.84 -0.16 -12.29
N ALA A 212 -31.84 -0.91 -12.77
CA ALA A 212 -31.13 -1.89 -11.95
C ALA A 212 -30.39 -1.21 -10.79
N GLY A 213 -29.75 -0.06 -11.04
CA GLY A 213 -29.12 0.76 -9.99
C GLY A 213 -30.13 1.25 -8.95
N LEU A 214 -31.22 1.86 -9.39
CA LEU A 214 -32.31 2.32 -8.51
C LEU A 214 -32.96 1.16 -7.74
N GLN A 215 -33.07 -0.02 -8.34
CA GLN A 215 -33.57 -1.22 -7.69
C GLN A 215 -32.57 -1.75 -6.65
N GLN A 216 -31.27 -1.68 -6.88
CA GLN A 216 -30.25 -2.03 -5.87
C GLN A 216 -30.27 -1.04 -4.71
N GLU A 217 -30.41 0.26 -4.96
CA GLU A 217 -30.60 1.26 -3.89
C GLU A 217 -31.88 1.02 -3.11
N GLN A 218 -32.98 0.68 -3.79
CA GLN A 218 -34.23 0.35 -3.12
C GLN A 218 -34.10 -0.96 -2.34
N LEU A 219 -33.45 -2.00 -2.87
CA LEU A 219 -33.14 -3.23 -2.14
C LEU A 219 -32.24 -2.98 -0.94
N PHE A 220 -31.31 -2.02 -1.03
CA PHE A 220 -30.48 -1.60 0.08
C PHE A 220 -31.28 -0.86 1.14
N ARG A 221 -32.15 0.08 0.74
CA ARG A 221 -33.09 0.75 1.65
C ARG A 221 -34.07 -0.23 2.28
N ASP A 222 -34.63 -1.14 1.51
CA ASP A 222 -35.53 -2.20 1.98
C ASP A 222 -34.78 -3.20 2.86
N LYS A 223 -33.50 -3.46 2.61
CA LYS A 223 -32.63 -4.24 3.52
C LYS A 223 -32.38 -3.49 4.81
N ILE A 224 -32.12 -2.18 4.78
CA ILE A 224 -31.99 -1.34 5.98
C ILE A 224 -33.32 -1.27 6.74
N ASP A 225 -34.44 -1.11 6.05
CA ASP A 225 -35.77 -1.11 6.67
C ASP A 225 -36.21 -2.50 7.15
N SER A 226 -35.77 -3.56 6.47
CA SER A 226 -35.90 -4.94 6.96
C SER A 226 -34.97 -5.19 8.12
N LEU A 227 -33.77 -4.61 8.14
CA LEU A 227 -32.86 -4.63 9.28
C LEU A 227 -33.49 -3.88 10.45
N ASN A 228 -34.10 -2.73 10.21
CA ASN A 228 -34.84 -1.94 11.20
C ASN A 228 -36.11 -2.66 11.68
N LYS A 229 -36.80 -3.39 10.79
CA LYS A 229 -37.93 -4.26 11.13
C LYS A 229 -37.47 -5.54 11.85
N LEU A 230 -36.31 -6.11 11.55
CA LEU A 230 -35.70 -7.25 12.23
C LEU A 230 -35.12 -6.83 13.59
N LEU A 231 -34.61 -5.60 13.70
CA LEU A 231 -34.25 -4.93 14.95
C LEU A 231 -35.51 -4.66 15.80
N ARG A 232 -36.67 -4.43 15.17
CA ARG A 232 -37.98 -4.29 15.84
C ARG A 232 -38.70 -5.64 16.10
N ALA A 233 -38.44 -6.68 15.32
CA ALA A 233 -39.04 -8.00 15.40
C ALA A 233 -38.04 -9.00 16.00
N LYS A 234 -37.97 -9.01 17.34
CA LYS A 234 -37.12 -9.89 18.15
C LYS A 234 -37.30 -11.39 17.77
N PRO A 235 -36.23 -12.14 17.49
CA PRO A 235 -36.08 -13.47 18.08
C PRO A 235 -35.82 -13.28 19.57
N ASN A 236 -36.47 -14.08 20.42
CA ASN A 236 -36.32 -14.04 21.88
C ASN A 236 -34.88 -14.30 22.32
N VAL A 237 -34.08 -13.24 22.36
CA VAL A 237 -33.11 -12.98 23.41
C VAL A 237 -33.61 -11.68 24.05
N SER A 238 -34.10 -11.77 25.28
CA SER A 238 -34.53 -10.60 26.03
C SER A 238 -33.32 -9.74 26.39
N LEU A 239 -32.98 -8.79 25.53
CA LEU A 239 -32.40 -7.54 26.00
C LEU A 239 -33.57 -6.61 26.36
N SER A 240 -33.60 -6.28 27.65
CA SER A 240 -34.44 -5.30 28.33
C SER A 240 -34.36 -3.93 27.63
N ASN A 241 -35.31 -3.04 27.92
CA ASN A 241 -35.29 -1.62 27.53
C ASN A 241 -34.12 -0.81 28.17
N GLU A 242 -32.98 -1.43 28.46
CA GLU A 242 -31.81 -0.82 29.11
C GLU A 242 -30.84 -0.13 28.12
N GLY A 243 -30.84 -0.51 26.84
CA GLY A 243 -29.83 -0.04 25.86
C GLY A 243 -29.92 1.43 25.40
N SER A 244 -31.03 2.13 25.66
CA SER A 244 -31.10 3.60 25.44
C SER A 244 -30.30 4.33 26.52
N ASP A 245 -30.44 3.90 27.78
CA ASP A 245 -29.79 4.53 28.94
C ASP A 245 -28.28 4.28 28.97
N GLU A 246 -27.81 3.16 28.40
CA GLU A 246 -26.39 2.78 28.39
C GLU A 246 -25.52 3.60 27.41
N LEU A 247 -25.99 3.81 26.17
CA LEU A 247 -25.30 4.71 25.22
C LEU A 247 -25.40 6.18 25.66
N ASP A 248 -26.52 6.54 26.29
CA ASP A 248 -26.70 7.86 26.89
C ASP A 248 -25.76 8.06 28.09
N SER A 249 -25.42 7.00 28.83
CA SER A 249 -24.41 7.06 29.90
C SER A 249 -23.01 7.38 29.38
N LEU A 250 -22.58 6.77 28.26
CA LEU A 250 -21.30 7.11 27.62
C LEU A 250 -21.28 8.56 27.10
N ARG A 251 -22.40 9.01 26.50
CA ARG A 251 -22.55 10.40 26.04
C ARG A 251 -22.51 11.39 27.20
N GLU A 252 -23.22 11.10 28.29
CA GLU A 252 -23.23 11.91 29.51
C GLU A 252 -21.84 11.98 30.14
N LEU A 253 -21.11 10.86 30.17
CA LEU A 253 -19.73 10.82 30.65
C LEU A 253 -18.82 11.75 29.84
N LEU A 254 -18.85 11.68 28.50
CA LEU A 254 -18.09 12.57 27.63
C LEU A 254 -18.45 14.05 27.90
N MET A 255 -19.75 14.37 27.97
CA MET A 255 -20.21 15.73 28.26
C MET A 255 -19.75 16.24 29.64
N ARG A 256 -19.73 15.37 30.66
CA ARG A 256 -19.24 15.73 32.00
C ARG A 256 -17.74 15.95 32.02
N ILE A 257 -16.96 15.14 31.31
CA ILE A 257 -15.52 15.34 31.19
C ILE A 257 -15.25 16.71 30.55
N GLU A 258 -15.87 16.99 29.39
CA GLU A 258 -15.70 18.26 28.68
C GLU A 258 -16.10 19.49 29.50
N ARG A 259 -17.20 19.40 30.29
CA ARG A 259 -17.78 20.55 31.00
C ARG A 259 -17.31 20.73 32.44
N GLN A 260 -16.92 19.65 33.12
CA GLN A 260 -16.71 19.64 34.58
C GLN A 260 -15.30 19.20 34.98
N HIS A 261 -14.61 18.39 34.17
CA HIS A 261 -13.27 17.95 34.51
C HIS A 261 -12.26 19.09 34.35
N MET A 262 -11.44 19.33 35.36
CA MET A 262 -10.47 20.45 35.41
C MET A 262 -9.51 20.44 34.21
N GLU A 263 -9.16 19.24 33.73
CA GLU A 263 -8.23 19.02 32.61
C GLU A 263 -8.95 18.46 31.38
N GLY A 264 -10.29 18.38 31.36
CA GLY A 264 -11.04 17.75 30.26
C GLY A 264 -10.78 18.41 28.91
N LYS A 265 -10.54 19.73 28.91
CA LYS A 265 -10.18 20.53 27.73
C LYS A 265 -8.80 20.21 27.12
N ASN A 266 -7.95 19.48 27.85
CA ASN A 266 -6.62 19.10 27.34
C ASN A 266 -6.70 17.93 26.36
N TYR A 267 -7.85 17.27 26.27
CA TYR A 267 -8.08 16.10 25.42
C TYR A 267 -9.21 16.39 24.44
N THR A 268 -9.03 15.95 23.21
CA THR A 268 -10.04 15.97 22.16
C THR A 268 -11.08 14.89 22.40
N ARG A 269 -12.26 15.08 21.80
CA ARG A 269 -13.31 14.06 21.86
C ARG A 269 -12.90 12.74 21.20
N GLN A 270 -12.04 12.80 20.18
CA GLN A 270 -11.50 11.63 19.50
C GLN A 270 -10.60 10.81 20.43
N GLU A 271 -9.68 11.47 21.17
CA GLU A 271 -8.84 10.80 22.17
C GLU A 271 -9.68 10.15 23.29
N LEU A 272 -10.74 10.83 23.76
CA LEU A 272 -11.64 10.26 24.77
C LEU A 272 -12.42 9.06 24.25
N ILE A 273 -12.86 9.08 22.98
CA ILE A 273 -13.52 7.95 22.32
C ILE A 273 -12.53 6.79 22.13
N GLY A 274 -11.30 7.08 21.70
CA GLY A 274 -10.23 6.08 21.58
C GLY A 274 -9.99 5.38 22.91
N ALA A 275 -9.81 6.14 24.00
CA ALA A 275 -9.62 5.59 25.34
C ALA A 275 -10.80 4.74 25.82
N ALA A 276 -12.04 5.15 25.50
CA ALA A 276 -13.23 4.37 25.82
C ALA A 276 -13.30 3.06 24.99
N ALA A 277 -12.98 3.13 23.70
CA ALA A 277 -12.92 1.98 22.81
C ALA A 277 -11.86 0.98 23.27
N ASP A 278 -10.65 1.45 23.60
CA ASP A 278 -9.57 0.62 24.12
C ASP A 278 -9.96 -0.04 25.44
N GLY A 279 -10.61 0.69 26.35
CA GLY A 279 -11.13 0.12 27.59
C GLY A 279 -12.11 -1.03 27.34
N MET A 280 -12.99 -0.92 26.35
CA MET A 280 -13.92 -1.99 25.96
C MET A 280 -13.20 -3.18 25.30
N LEU A 281 -12.23 -2.92 24.43
CA LEU A 281 -11.52 -3.95 23.67
C LEU A 281 -10.52 -4.72 24.54
N HIS A 282 -9.89 -4.05 25.51
CA HIS A 282 -8.97 -4.68 26.46
C HIS A 282 -9.65 -5.73 27.36
N LEU A 283 -10.97 -5.61 27.58
CA LEU A 283 -11.76 -6.64 28.27
C LEU A 283 -11.92 -7.92 27.45
N LEU A 284 -11.76 -7.85 26.12
CA LEU A 284 -11.95 -8.99 25.23
C LEU A 284 -10.66 -9.80 25.11
N ASP A 285 -9.58 -9.15 24.66
CA ASP A 285 -8.29 -9.76 24.44
C ASP A 285 -7.19 -8.68 24.24
N PRO A 286 -5.89 -9.02 24.43
CA PRO A 286 -4.79 -8.06 24.31
C PRO A 286 -4.39 -7.73 22.86
N HIS A 287 -5.09 -8.26 21.85
CA HIS A 287 -4.77 -8.09 20.44
C HIS A 287 -5.85 -7.31 19.66
N SER A 288 -7.03 -7.12 20.24
CA SER A 288 -8.07 -6.24 19.72
C SER A 288 -7.77 -4.80 20.13
N SER A 289 -7.81 -3.87 19.18
CA SER A 289 -7.52 -2.46 19.44
C SER A 289 -8.34 -1.56 18.53
N TYR A 290 -8.60 -0.35 19.00
CA TYR A 290 -9.05 0.73 18.14
C TYR A 290 -7.82 1.34 17.48
N PHE A 291 -7.96 1.81 16.25
CA PHE A 291 -6.98 2.62 15.59
C PHE A 291 -7.64 3.93 15.19
N SER A 292 -7.13 5.02 15.72
CA SER A 292 -7.27 6.32 15.07
C SER A 292 -6.64 6.29 13.69
N GLY A 293 -6.96 7.28 12.85
CA GLY A 293 -6.34 7.44 11.53
C GLY A 293 -4.80 7.41 11.58
N ASP A 294 -4.22 8.10 12.57
CA ASP A 294 -2.78 8.16 12.79
C ASP A 294 -2.19 6.79 13.14
N GLU A 295 -2.79 6.10 14.13
CA GLU A 295 -2.33 4.77 14.54
C GLU A 295 -2.47 3.73 13.43
N PHE A 296 -3.49 3.87 12.57
CA PHE A 296 -3.67 3.01 11.42
C PHE A 296 -2.61 3.26 10.34
N SER A 297 -2.23 4.52 10.12
CA SER A 297 -1.12 4.89 9.22
C SER A 297 0.19 4.19 9.64
N ASP A 298 0.55 4.32 10.92
CA ASP A 298 1.76 3.69 11.48
C ASP A 298 1.71 2.16 11.37
N PHE A 299 0.54 1.57 11.60
CA PHE A 299 0.31 0.14 11.42
C PHE A 299 0.53 -0.32 9.97
N MET A 300 0.02 0.44 8.99
CA MET A 300 0.15 0.11 7.56
C MET A 300 1.59 0.25 7.07
N PHE A 301 2.33 1.27 7.53
CA PHE A 301 3.75 1.42 7.27
C PHE A 301 4.54 0.19 7.77
N GLY A 302 4.28 -0.25 9.00
CA GLY A 302 4.92 -1.43 9.58
C GLY A 302 4.66 -2.73 8.81
N MET A 303 3.51 -2.85 8.12
CA MET A 303 3.13 -4.05 7.38
C MET A 303 3.76 -4.13 5.98
N THR A 304 3.84 -3.00 5.26
CA THR A 304 4.39 -2.98 3.90
C THR A 304 5.91 -2.99 3.88
N GLN A 305 6.56 -2.35 4.87
CA GLN A 305 8.02 -2.20 4.94
C GLN A 305 8.64 -1.62 3.65
N GLU A 306 7.87 -0.78 2.94
CA GLU A 306 8.31 -0.06 1.75
C GLU A 306 8.20 1.44 1.98
N TYR A 307 9.17 2.20 1.48
CA TYR A 307 9.14 3.67 1.53
C TYR A 307 10.05 4.29 0.47
N GLY A 308 9.77 5.53 0.06
CA GLY A 308 10.69 6.32 -0.77
C GLY A 308 11.77 6.99 0.09
N GLY A 309 13.05 6.74 -0.19
CA GLY A 309 14.14 7.35 0.57
C GLY A 309 15.53 6.87 0.17
N ILE A 310 16.50 7.04 1.07
CA ILE A 310 17.90 6.68 0.81
C ILE A 310 18.24 5.21 1.13
N GLY A 311 17.41 4.51 1.90
CA GLY A 311 17.63 3.10 2.25
C GLY A 311 18.76 2.87 3.25
N ALA A 312 18.58 3.32 4.49
CA ALA A 312 19.55 3.10 5.57
C ALA A 312 18.84 2.88 6.91
N TYR A 313 19.44 2.05 7.76
CA TYR A 313 19.12 1.99 9.19
C TYR A 313 19.89 3.11 9.89
N VAL A 314 19.20 3.84 10.76
CA VAL A 314 19.71 5.08 11.36
C VAL A 314 19.40 5.13 12.85
N GLN A 315 20.28 5.77 13.61
CA GLN A 315 20.12 6.03 15.03
C GLN A 315 20.90 7.28 15.43
N THR A 316 20.46 7.96 16.49
CA THR A 316 21.25 9.02 17.11
C THR A 316 22.26 8.40 18.07
N ILE A 317 23.54 8.59 17.77
CA ILE A 317 24.66 8.17 18.61
C ILE A 317 25.42 9.45 18.99
N ASP A 318 25.63 9.68 20.28
CA ASP A 318 26.27 10.88 20.83
C ASP A 318 25.66 12.21 20.35
N GLY A 319 24.34 12.24 20.18
CA GLY A 319 23.62 13.42 19.68
C GLY A 319 23.73 13.66 18.18
N VAL A 320 24.37 12.74 17.43
CA VAL A 320 24.56 12.86 15.98
C VAL A 320 23.79 11.77 15.23
N PHE A 321 23.07 12.18 14.18
CA PHE A 321 22.32 11.27 13.33
C PHE A 321 23.27 10.39 12.51
N THR A 322 23.25 9.09 12.78
CA THR A 322 24.27 8.15 12.32
C THR A 322 23.63 6.99 11.56
N ILE A 323 24.21 6.62 10.43
CA ILE A 323 23.85 5.40 9.70
C ILE A 323 24.39 4.23 10.51
N THR A 324 23.51 3.44 11.10
CA THR A 324 23.93 2.20 11.79
C THR A 324 24.30 1.13 10.77
N ARG A 325 23.57 1.07 9.65
CA ARG A 325 23.88 0.19 8.51
C ARG A 325 23.14 0.64 7.26
N PRO A 326 23.76 0.71 6.08
CA PRO A 326 23.02 0.94 4.84
C PRO A 326 22.26 -0.33 4.40
N ILE A 327 21.18 -0.17 3.64
CA ILE A 327 20.58 -1.29 2.92
C ILE A 327 21.43 -1.49 1.66
N TYR A 328 22.15 -2.61 1.57
CA TYR A 328 23.17 -2.80 0.53
C TYR A 328 22.63 -2.85 -0.91
N SER A 329 21.36 -3.21 -1.09
CA SER A 329 20.66 -3.10 -2.37
C SER A 329 20.10 -1.70 -2.66
N GLY A 330 20.25 -0.75 -1.74
CA GLY A 330 19.62 0.58 -1.77
C GLY A 330 20.57 1.74 -2.11
N PRO A 331 20.02 2.94 -2.31
CA PRO A 331 20.74 4.12 -2.79
C PRO A 331 21.88 4.61 -1.89
N ALA A 332 21.72 4.57 -0.57
CA ALA A 332 22.73 5.04 0.37
C ALA A 332 24.05 4.27 0.18
N TYR A 333 23.97 2.94 0.10
CA TYR A 333 25.14 2.12 -0.19
C TYR A 333 25.68 2.37 -1.60
N GLY A 334 24.79 2.49 -2.60
CA GLY A 334 25.17 2.81 -3.98
C GLY A 334 25.91 4.14 -4.12
N ALA A 335 25.63 5.11 -3.24
CA ALA A 335 26.32 6.40 -3.17
C ALA A 335 27.66 6.33 -2.41
N GLY A 336 27.99 5.20 -1.76
CA GLY A 336 29.22 5.01 -0.99
C GLY A 336 29.09 5.31 0.50
N LEU A 337 27.86 5.44 1.03
CA LEU A 337 27.62 5.55 2.47
C LEU A 337 27.77 4.19 3.14
N LEU A 338 28.42 4.18 4.29
CA LEU A 338 28.79 3.00 5.05
C LEU A 338 28.24 3.07 6.47
N SER A 339 28.40 1.97 7.21
CA SER A 339 28.05 1.95 8.63
C SER A 339 28.92 2.92 9.43
N GLU A 340 28.31 3.59 10.42
CA GLU A 340 28.87 4.64 11.27
C GLU A 340 29.09 6.01 10.60
N ASP A 341 28.64 6.19 9.36
CA ASP A 341 28.60 7.52 8.75
C ASP A 341 27.66 8.45 9.52
N ARG A 342 28.17 9.63 9.89
CA ARG A 342 27.42 10.66 10.60
C ARG A 342 26.90 11.68 9.58
N ILE A 343 25.59 11.76 9.40
CA ILE A 343 24.96 12.73 8.51
C ILE A 343 24.79 14.03 9.29
N ILE A 344 25.57 15.06 8.97
CA ILE A 344 25.55 16.35 9.68
C ILE A 344 24.66 17.39 9.00
N THR A 345 24.44 17.29 7.69
CA THR A 345 23.43 18.09 6.98
C THR A 345 22.65 17.29 5.93
N VAL A 346 21.41 17.71 5.68
CA VAL A 346 20.51 17.21 4.63
C VAL A 346 19.99 18.41 3.84
N ASP A 347 20.32 18.51 2.55
CA ASP A 347 20.01 19.64 1.68
C ASP A 347 20.44 21.00 2.29
N GLY A 348 21.61 21.01 2.94
CA GLY A 348 22.15 22.19 3.64
C GLY A 348 21.49 22.52 4.98
N TRP A 349 20.50 21.73 5.42
CA TRP A 349 19.89 21.85 6.75
C TRP A 349 20.63 20.97 7.76
N SER A 350 21.06 21.55 8.88
CA SER A 350 21.78 20.84 9.95
C SER A 350 20.90 19.79 10.62
N THR A 351 21.44 18.59 10.81
CA THR A 351 20.79 17.51 11.58
C THR A 351 21.11 17.55 13.07
N ILE A 352 22.09 18.36 13.48
CA ILE A 352 22.54 18.47 14.87
C ILE A 352 21.42 19.06 15.74
N ASP A 353 21.19 18.41 16.89
CA ASP A 353 20.14 18.76 17.87
C ASP A 353 18.71 18.76 17.30
N GLN A 354 18.48 18.08 16.17
CA GLN A 354 17.16 17.96 15.56
C GLN A 354 16.46 16.67 15.95
N PRO A 355 15.11 16.66 16.04
CA PRO A 355 14.34 15.43 16.22
C PRO A 355 14.56 14.46 15.04
N ASN A 356 14.72 13.17 15.34
CA ASN A 356 14.94 12.14 14.32
C ASN A 356 13.85 12.10 13.25
N ASP A 357 12.60 12.30 13.66
CA ASP A 357 11.46 12.26 12.73
C ASP A 357 11.55 13.39 11.69
N GLU A 358 12.06 14.56 12.05
CA GLU A 358 12.27 15.65 11.10
C GLU A 358 13.39 15.33 10.11
N ILE A 359 14.50 14.74 10.60
CA ILE A 359 15.61 14.31 9.74
C ILE A 359 15.13 13.23 8.77
N ILE A 360 14.42 12.22 9.27
CA ILE A 360 13.86 11.12 8.46
C ILE A 360 12.89 11.67 7.41
N LYS A 361 12.03 12.63 7.76
CA LYS A 361 11.10 13.27 6.81
C LYS A 361 11.83 13.94 5.64
N ARG A 362 13.02 14.52 5.88
CA ARG A 362 13.86 15.13 4.83
C ARG A 362 14.61 14.10 4.00
N LEU A 363 15.02 12.99 4.59
CA LEU A 363 15.69 11.90 3.88
C LEU A 363 14.72 11.12 2.97
N LYS A 364 13.46 11.02 3.38
CA LYS A 364 12.36 10.50 2.57
C LYS A 364 11.95 11.48 1.46
N GLY A 365 11.27 10.96 0.45
CA GLY A 365 10.77 11.77 -0.66
C GLY A 365 10.53 10.94 -1.92
N PRO A 366 10.02 11.57 -3.00
CA PRO A 366 9.64 10.86 -4.21
C PRO A 366 10.85 10.14 -4.84
N PRO A 367 10.69 8.86 -5.24
CA PRO A 367 11.72 8.13 -5.98
C PRO A 367 12.19 8.89 -7.23
N GLY A 368 13.49 8.84 -7.50
CA GLY A 368 14.15 9.57 -8.59
C GLY A 368 14.55 11.00 -8.27
N THR A 369 14.14 11.56 -7.12
CA THR A 369 14.65 12.86 -6.64
C THR A 369 16.00 12.70 -5.97
N THR A 370 16.81 13.76 -5.95
CA THR A 370 18.12 13.78 -5.28
C THR A 370 18.01 14.43 -3.91
N VAL A 371 18.78 13.91 -2.95
CA VAL A 371 19.07 14.55 -1.66
C VAL A 371 20.57 14.72 -1.52
N ASN A 372 21.01 15.91 -1.11
CA ASN A 372 22.40 16.19 -0.85
C ASN A 372 22.68 15.99 0.64
N LEU A 373 23.68 15.18 0.96
CA LEU A 373 24.07 14.86 2.34
C LEU A 373 25.49 15.35 2.58
N GLU A 374 25.73 16.00 3.71
CA GLU A 374 27.08 16.24 4.21
C GLU A 374 27.36 15.24 5.33
N VAL A 375 28.42 14.47 5.14
CA VAL A 375 28.71 13.30 5.97
C VAL A 375 30.10 13.41 6.56
N VAL A 376 30.21 13.08 7.84
CA VAL A 376 31.46 12.90 8.55
C VAL A 376 31.66 11.41 8.78
N ARG A 377 32.79 10.88 8.29
CA ARG A 377 33.25 9.53 8.58
C ARG A 377 34.47 9.59 9.47
N ARG A 378 34.53 8.70 10.46
CA ARG A 378 35.64 8.64 11.42
C ARG A 378 36.99 8.54 10.69
N GLY A 379 37.92 9.43 11.03
CA GLY A 379 39.25 9.50 10.42
C GLY A 379 39.38 10.49 9.26
N TRP A 380 38.27 11.11 8.83
CA TRP A 380 38.33 12.23 7.90
C TRP A 380 38.68 13.53 8.61
N SER A 381 39.47 14.37 7.95
CA SER A 381 39.77 15.73 8.41
C SER A 381 38.65 16.72 8.12
N GLU A 382 37.83 16.45 7.09
CA GLU A 382 36.75 17.34 6.63
C GLU A 382 35.51 16.51 6.22
N PRO A 383 34.29 17.06 6.37
CA PRO A 383 33.07 16.44 5.85
C PRO A 383 33.10 16.28 4.32
N HIS A 384 32.41 15.26 3.80
CA HIS A 384 32.24 15.07 2.35
C HIS A 384 30.77 15.10 1.95
N PHE A 385 30.52 15.59 0.74
CA PHE A 385 29.19 15.65 0.16
C PHE A 385 28.85 14.40 -0.63
N TYR A 386 27.62 13.93 -0.49
CA TYR A 386 27.05 12.80 -1.20
C TYR A 386 25.72 13.20 -1.82
N ASP A 387 25.60 13.00 -3.13
CA ASP A 387 24.32 13.11 -3.84
C ASP A 387 23.68 11.72 -3.89
N VAL A 388 22.57 11.54 -3.17
CA VAL A 388 21.84 10.27 -3.14
C VAL A 388 20.54 10.42 -3.91
N ILE A 389 20.33 9.54 -4.89
CA ILE A 389 19.07 9.49 -5.64
C ILE A 389 18.10 8.60 -4.85
N ARG A 390 17.01 9.17 -4.35
CA ARG A 390 15.99 8.42 -3.60
C ARG A 390 15.40 7.32 -4.49
N ASP A 391 15.10 6.17 -3.90
CA ASP A 391 14.45 5.05 -4.56
C ASP A 391 13.37 4.45 -3.66
N ARG A 392 12.52 3.59 -4.23
CA ARG A 392 11.55 2.80 -3.46
C ARG A 392 12.30 1.67 -2.75
N ILE A 393 12.50 1.84 -1.45
CA ILE A 393 13.26 0.93 -0.60
C ILE A 393 12.37 -0.24 -0.20
N LYS A 394 12.85 -1.45 -0.43
CA LYS A 394 12.26 -2.68 0.12
C LYS A 394 13.19 -3.23 1.18
N ILE A 395 12.72 -3.29 2.43
CA ILE A 395 13.52 -3.84 3.52
C ILE A 395 13.73 -5.35 3.26
N PRO A 396 14.97 -5.86 3.26
CA PRO A 396 15.21 -7.30 3.12
C PRO A 396 14.60 -8.06 4.31
N VAL A 397 13.65 -8.95 4.02
CA VAL A 397 12.98 -9.80 5.02
C VAL A 397 13.63 -11.18 5.18
N VAL A 398 14.58 -11.50 4.30
CA VAL A 398 15.36 -12.73 4.30
C VAL A 398 16.83 -12.36 4.20
N ARG A 399 17.63 -12.92 5.09
CA ARG A 399 19.10 -12.94 4.98
C ARG A 399 19.55 -14.38 4.95
N SER A 400 20.58 -14.69 4.18
CA SER A 400 21.03 -16.07 4.05
C SER A 400 22.53 -16.16 3.88
N ASP A 401 23.08 -17.29 4.30
CA ASP A 401 24.48 -17.63 4.06
C ASP A 401 24.61 -19.14 3.80
N LEU A 402 25.63 -19.51 3.03
CA LEU A 402 25.98 -20.91 2.81
C LEU A 402 27.09 -21.28 3.79
N LEU A 403 26.70 -21.88 4.91
CA LEU A 403 27.61 -22.29 5.96
C LEU A 403 28.46 -23.50 5.54
N PRO A 404 29.64 -23.70 6.18
CA PRO A 404 30.49 -24.86 5.95
C PRO A 404 29.73 -26.19 5.99
N GLY A 405 30.19 -27.14 5.16
CA GLY A 405 29.56 -28.45 5.05
C GLY A 405 28.25 -28.50 4.23
N GLY A 406 27.85 -27.39 3.61
CA GLY A 406 26.69 -27.34 2.69
C GLY A 406 25.36 -27.10 3.39
N ILE A 407 25.37 -26.31 4.47
CA ILE A 407 24.17 -25.93 5.21
C ILE A 407 23.70 -24.56 4.73
N VAL A 408 22.46 -24.47 4.28
CA VAL A 408 21.84 -23.18 3.95
C VAL A 408 21.23 -22.60 5.22
N TYR A 409 21.80 -21.51 5.71
CA TYR A 409 21.26 -20.77 6.84
C TYR A 409 20.40 -19.62 6.32
N ILE A 410 19.17 -19.51 6.82
CA ILE A 410 18.20 -18.51 6.40
C ILE A 410 17.64 -17.85 7.66
N GLU A 411 17.97 -16.58 7.87
CA GLU A 411 17.29 -15.70 8.83
C GLU A 411 16.04 -15.13 8.15
N LEU A 412 14.88 -15.48 8.69
CA LEU A 412 13.59 -14.95 8.27
C LEU A 412 13.12 -13.90 9.28
N ILE A 413 13.11 -12.64 8.88
CA ILE A 413 12.84 -11.50 9.76
C ILE A 413 11.33 -11.30 9.97
N SER A 414 10.54 -11.41 8.90
CA SER A 414 9.08 -11.23 8.92
C SER A 414 8.43 -11.99 7.77
N PHE A 415 7.11 -12.22 7.85
CA PHE A 415 6.33 -12.82 6.78
C PHE A 415 5.67 -11.75 5.91
N SER A 416 6.46 -11.01 5.14
CA SER A 416 5.97 -10.08 4.12
C SER A 416 5.50 -10.82 2.87
N SER A 417 4.89 -10.11 1.92
CA SER A 417 4.58 -10.66 0.60
C SER A 417 5.84 -11.21 -0.09
N ASP A 418 5.67 -12.29 -0.84
CA ASP A 418 6.70 -12.96 -1.67
C ASP A 418 7.84 -13.64 -0.90
N VAL A 419 7.74 -13.72 0.44
CA VAL A 419 8.83 -14.27 1.24
C VAL A 419 9.03 -15.77 0.98
N ALA A 420 7.96 -16.51 0.71
CA ALA A 420 8.07 -17.91 0.31
C ALA A 420 8.86 -18.09 -0.99
N GLN A 421 8.67 -17.18 -1.96
CA GLN A 421 9.44 -17.19 -3.22
C GLN A 421 10.91 -16.85 -2.98
N ARG A 422 11.22 -15.88 -2.10
CA ARG A 422 12.61 -15.55 -1.74
C ARG A 422 13.32 -16.73 -1.08
N LEU A 423 12.65 -17.45 -0.17
CA LEU A 423 13.19 -18.67 0.43
C LEU A 423 13.48 -19.75 -0.62
N PHE A 424 12.57 -19.92 -1.59
CA PHE A 424 12.79 -20.82 -2.71
C PHE A 424 14.05 -20.42 -3.51
N ASP A 425 14.19 -19.14 -3.86
CA ASP A 425 15.29 -18.62 -4.66
C ASP A 425 16.64 -18.81 -3.95
N VAL A 426 16.72 -18.47 -2.66
CA VAL A 426 17.91 -18.68 -1.81
C VAL A 426 18.36 -20.14 -1.83
N ILE A 427 17.43 -21.08 -1.60
CA ILE A 427 17.78 -22.50 -1.57
C ILE A 427 18.11 -23.02 -2.98
N ALA A 428 17.41 -22.54 -4.00
CA ALA A 428 17.68 -22.90 -5.39
C ALA A 428 19.07 -22.42 -5.84
N ASP A 429 19.49 -21.23 -5.43
CA ASP A 429 20.80 -20.67 -5.74
C ASP A 429 21.91 -21.39 -4.97
N ALA A 430 21.72 -21.70 -3.69
CA ALA A 430 22.67 -22.51 -2.93
C ALA A 430 22.89 -23.89 -3.58
N ARG A 431 21.84 -24.52 -4.12
CA ARG A 431 21.93 -25.80 -4.85
C ARG A 431 22.71 -25.72 -6.16
N LYS A 432 22.87 -24.52 -6.75
CA LYS A 432 23.73 -24.30 -7.92
C LYS A 432 25.21 -24.25 -7.53
N GLN A 433 25.51 -23.80 -6.32
CA GLN A 433 26.88 -23.68 -5.80
C GLN A 433 27.43 -25.01 -5.27
N GLY A 434 26.56 -25.91 -4.81
CA GLY A 434 26.96 -27.24 -4.35
C GLY A 434 25.80 -28.06 -3.78
N PRO A 435 26.07 -29.28 -3.29
CA PRO A 435 25.06 -30.10 -2.63
C PRO A 435 24.63 -29.44 -1.31
N VAL A 436 23.34 -29.09 -1.23
CA VAL A 436 22.71 -28.66 0.03
C VAL A 436 22.47 -29.90 0.88
N LYS A 437 23.20 -30.01 1.99
CA LYS A 437 23.09 -31.11 2.95
C LYS A 437 22.08 -30.84 4.06
N GLY A 438 21.75 -29.58 4.32
CA GLY A 438 20.76 -29.22 5.33
C GLY A 438 20.29 -27.78 5.18
N VAL A 439 19.15 -27.48 5.80
CA VAL A 439 18.58 -26.13 5.86
C VAL A 439 18.33 -25.77 7.31
N ILE A 440 18.73 -24.57 7.72
CA ILE A 440 18.39 -23.98 9.01
C ILE A 440 17.53 -22.75 8.74
N LEU A 441 16.29 -22.77 9.21
CA LEU A 441 15.37 -21.64 9.14
C LEU A 441 15.30 -20.96 10.52
N ASP A 442 15.90 -19.79 10.63
CA ASP A 442 15.92 -19.03 11.87
C ASP A 442 14.77 -18.02 11.89
N MET A 443 13.84 -18.26 12.81
CA MET A 443 12.68 -17.41 13.07
C MET A 443 12.74 -16.81 14.48
N ARG A 444 13.91 -16.79 15.13
CA ARG A 444 14.11 -16.06 16.38
C ARG A 444 13.84 -14.57 16.12
N ASN A 445 13.14 -13.92 17.04
CA ASN A 445 12.74 -12.50 16.91
C ASN A 445 11.80 -12.19 15.73
N ASN A 446 11.19 -13.20 15.11
CA ASN A 446 10.23 -12.99 14.02
C ASN A 446 8.78 -12.94 14.55
N PRO A 447 8.11 -11.76 14.51
CA PRO A 447 6.77 -11.56 15.06
C PRO A 447 5.64 -12.17 14.20
N GLY A 448 5.98 -12.77 13.06
CA GLY A 448 5.06 -13.36 12.09
C GLY A 448 4.78 -12.44 10.90
N GLY A 449 3.54 -12.44 10.43
CA GLY A 449 3.07 -11.69 9.27
C GLY A 449 1.98 -12.46 8.53
N TYR A 450 1.99 -12.46 7.20
CA TYR A 450 0.90 -13.02 6.40
C TYR A 450 0.76 -14.54 6.57
N LEU A 451 -0.47 -14.97 6.87
CA LEU A 451 -0.83 -16.39 7.03
C LEU A 451 -0.55 -17.21 5.76
N ASN A 452 -0.85 -16.66 4.59
CA ASN A 452 -0.67 -17.39 3.33
C ASN A 452 0.82 -17.66 3.06
N GLU A 453 1.71 -16.74 3.44
CA GLU A 453 3.16 -16.94 3.35
C GLU A 453 3.65 -18.05 4.29
N ALA A 454 3.07 -18.17 5.49
CA ALA A 454 3.35 -19.32 6.36
C ALA A 454 2.95 -20.66 5.73
N VAL A 455 1.78 -20.70 5.05
CA VAL A 455 1.33 -21.88 4.31
C VAL A 455 2.26 -22.19 3.14
N ASP A 456 2.71 -21.16 2.43
CA ASP A 456 3.54 -21.30 1.24
C ASP A 456 4.99 -21.67 1.56
N ILE A 457 5.52 -21.21 2.70
CA ILE A 457 6.78 -21.72 3.25
C ILE A 457 6.65 -23.21 3.61
N CYS A 458 5.54 -23.63 4.22
CA CYS A 458 5.33 -25.05 4.51
C CYS A 458 5.25 -25.90 3.22
N ASP A 459 4.72 -25.36 2.12
CA ASP A 459 4.68 -26.01 0.79
C ASP A 459 6.07 -26.36 0.25
N LEU A 460 7.11 -25.61 0.62
CA LEU A 460 8.48 -25.90 0.22
C LEU A 460 9.00 -27.22 0.81
N PHE A 461 8.48 -27.62 1.98
CA PHE A 461 9.04 -28.72 2.77
C PHE A 461 8.11 -29.92 2.93
N LEU A 462 6.80 -29.75 2.74
CA LEU A 462 5.80 -30.80 2.95
C LEU A 462 5.15 -31.26 1.64
N PRO A 463 4.76 -32.55 1.54
CA PRO A 463 4.07 -33.05 0.36
C PRO A 463 2.64 -32.50 0.29
N LYS A 464 2.08 -32.41 -0.93
CA LYS A 464 0.71 -31.96 -1.21
C LYS A 464 -0.34 -32.58 -0.28
N GLY A 465 -1.33 -31.77 0.12
CA GLY A 465 -2.49 -32.16 0.93
C GLY A 465 -2.29 -32.21 2.45
N LYS A 466 -1.08 -31.96 2.97
CA LYS A 466 -0.82 -31.88 4.42
C LYS A 466 -1.53 -30.67 5.04
N LEU A 467 -2.15 -30.89 6.20
CA LEU A 467 -2.77 -29.81 6.98
C LEU A 467 -1.68 -28.98 7.62
N ILE A 468 -1.75 -27.65 7.45
CA ILE A 468 -0.80 -26.71 8.08
C ILE A 468 -1.45 -26.09 9.30
N VAL A 469 -2.63 -25.49 9.13
CA VAL A 469 -3.34 -24.81 10.21
C VAL A 469 -4.83 -24.76 9.92
N THR A 470 -5.64 -24.74 10.97
CA THR A 470 -7.08 -24.51 10.91
C THR A 470 -7.41 -23.22 11.65
N THR A 471 -8.23 -22.35 11.07
CA THR A 471 -8.80 -21.20 11.77
C THR A 471 -10.23 -21.52 12.21
N LYS A 472 -10.52 -21.36 13.50
CA LYS A 472 -11.88 -21.52 14.05
C LYS A 472 -12.46 -20.17 14.45
N SER A 473 -13.60 -19.82 13.87
CA SER A 473 -14.31 -18.55 14.13
C SER A 473 -15.67 -18.81 14.77
N ARG A 474 -16.20 -17.80 15.47
CA ARG A 474 -17.59 -17.80 15.95
C ARG A 474 -18.58 -17.49 14.83
N ALA A 475 -18.21 -16.60 13.90
CA ALA A 475 -19.12 -16.04 12.90
C ALA A 475 -19.07 -16.79 11.56
N GLU A 476 -17.95 -17.44 11.26
CA GLU A 476 -17.71 -18.14 10.00
C GLU A 476 -17.41 -19.62 10.23
N SER A 477 -17.55 -20.42 9.17
CA SER A 477 -17.12 -21.82 9.17
C SER A 477 -15.60 -21.94 9.32
N ASP A 478 -15.16 -22.98 10.04
CA ASP A 478 -13.74 -23.34 10.14
C ASP A 478 -13.08 -23.42 8.75
N ARG A 479 -11.91 -22.79 8.61
CA ARG A 479 -11.11 -22.84 7.38
C ARG A 479 -9.85 -23.66 7.62
N GLN A 480 -9.56 -24.60 6.72
CA GLN A 480 -8.34 -25.41 6.76
C GLN A 480 -7.38 -24.97 5.67
N TYR A 481 -6.14 -24.71 6.05
CA TYR A 481 -5.06 -24.38 5.13
C TYR A 481 -4.19 -25.62 4.94
N ARG A 482 -4.03 -26.02 3.69
CA ARG A 482 -3.32 -27.24 3.31
C ARG A 482 -2.29 -26.95 2.25
N THR A 483 -1.27 -27.78 2.24
CA THR A 483 -0.21 -27.67 1.24
C THR A 483 -0.73 -27.93 -0.17
N ARG A 484 -0.34 -27.12 -1.15
CA ARG A 484 -0.88 -27.14 -2.52
C ARG A 484 0.11 -27.77 -3.51
N GLY A 485 1.39 -27.46 -3.35
CA GLY A 485 2.48 -27.89 -4.22
C GLY A 485 3.10 -29.25 -3.87
N ARG A 486 4.10 -29.66 -4.67
CA ARG A 486 5.03 -30.73 -4.30
C ARG A 486 6.18 -30.09 -3.50
N ALA A 487 6.58 -30.72 -2.40
CA ALA A 487 7.76 -30.31 -1.65
C ALA A 487 8.96 -30.08 -2.58
N PHE A 488 9.54 -28.89 -2.51
CA PHE A 488 10.72 -28.51 -3.26
C PHE A 488 11.98 -29.12 -2.64
N ILE A 489 12.05 -29.13 -1.31
CA ILE A 489 13.15 -29.71 -0.55
C ILE A 489 12.87 -31.18 -0.28
N PRO A 490 13.75 -32.10 -0.72
CA PRO A 490 13.62 -33.52 -0.43
C PRO A 490 13.52 -33.83 1.07
N LYS A 491 12.86 -34.93 1.42
CA LYS A 491 12.65 -35.32 2.83
C LYS A 491 13.96 -35.70 3.53
N ASP A 492 14.91 -36.23 2.77
CA ASP A 492 16.25 -36.62 3.20
C ASP A 492 17.22 -35.44 3.41
N VAL A 493 16.83 -34.23 3.01
CA VAL A 493 17.54 -33.01 3.41
C VAL A 493 16.99 -32.56 4.77
N PRO A 494 17.74 -32.73 5.88
CA PRO A 494 17.29 -32.35 7.21
C PRO A 494 17.04 -30.85 7.30
N LEU A 495 16.07 -30.50 8.15
CA LEU A 495 15.62 -29.13 8.38
C LEU A 495 15.60 -28.86 9.89
N ALA A 496 16.29 -27.81 10.32
CA ALA A 496 16.20 -27.29 11.67
C ALA A 496 15.52 -25.93 11.65
N ILE A 497 14.76 -25.62 12.71
CA ILE A 497 14.08 -24.33 12.88
C ILE A 497 14.50 -23.74 14.21
N LEU A 498 15.06 -22.54 14.18
CA LEU A 498 15.41 -21.81 15.40
C LEU A 498 14.25 -20.91 15.83
N ILE A 499 13.86 -21.02 17.10
CA ILE A 499 12.74 -20.27 17.69
C ILE A 499 13.12 -19.69 19.04
N ASN A 500 12.47 -18.60 19.44
CA ASN A 500 12.57 -18.05 20.79
C ASN A 500 11.26 -17.42 21.24
N LYS A 501 11.25 -16.83 22.44
CA LYS A 501 10.08 -16.16 23.04
C LYS A 501 9.49 -15.01 22.20
N TYR A 502 10.22 -14.53 21.19
CA TYR A 502 9.79 -13.46 20.28
C TYR A 502 9.29 -13.99 18.93
N SER A 503 9.44 -15.28 18.65
CA SER A 503 8.80 -15.95 17.51
C SER A 503 7.29 -16.00 17.73
N ALA A 504 6.49 -15.42 16.82
CA ALA A 504 5.04 -15.32 17.01
C ALA A 504 4.22 -15.57 15.73
N SER A 505 2.94 -15.91 15.89
CA SER A 505 1.94 -15.99 14.81
C SER A 505 2.36 -16.90 13.65
N ALA A 506 2.61 -16.36 12.45
CA ALA A 506 3.06 -17.12 11.28
C ALA A 506 4.30 -18.00 11.58
N SER A 507 5.26 -17.51 12.37
CA SER A 507 6.44 -18.27 12.81
C SER A 507 6.04 -19.52 13.62
N GLU A 508 5.01 -19.42 14.45
CA GLU A 508 4.48 -20.51 15.28
C GLU A 508 3.70 -21.52 14.43
N ILE A 509 3.04 -21.05 13.37
CA ILE A 509 2.36 -21.92 12.41
C ILE A 509 3.39 -22.75 11.63
N VAL A 510 4.45 -22.13 11.11
CA VAL A 510 5.50 -22.83 10.36
C VAL A 510 6.24 -23.83 11.24
N SER A 511 6.75 -23.38 12.39
CA SER A 511 7.48 -24.26 13.33
C SER A 511 6.61 -25.40 13.84
N GLY A 512 5.39 -25.11 14.29
CA GLY A 512 4.45 -26.10 14.80
C GLY A 512 4.03 -27.11 13.73
N ALA A 513 3.64 -26.65 12.53
CA ALA A 513 3.22 -27.55 11.47
C ALA A 513 4.36 -28.46 10.98
N LEU A 514 5.57 -27.91 10.78
CA LEU A 514 6.71 -28.69 10.32
C LEU A 514 7.22 -29.68 11.37
N SER A 515 7.23 -29.30 12.66
CA SER A 515 7.56 -30.21 13.76
C SER A 515 6.53 -31.35 13.89
N ILE A 516 5.22 -31.04 13.90
CA ILE A 516 4.15 -32.06 14.03
C ILE A 516 4.15 -33.06 12.87
N HIS A 517 4.51 -32.64 11.65
CA HIS A 517 4.66 -33.57 10.53
C HIS A 517 5.98 -34.35 10.54
N GLY A 518 6.84 -34.16 11.55
CA GLY A 518 8.17 -34.75 11.65
C GLY A 518 9.09 -34.33 10.51
N ARG A 519 8.91 -33.10 9.98
CA ARG A 519 9.69 -32.57 8.86
C ARG A 519 10.87 -31.74 9.33
N ALA A 520 10.74 -31.04 10.46
CA ALA A 520 11.78 -30.20 11.02
C ALA A 520 11.99 -30.51 12.51
N ILE A 521 13.22 -30.34 12.97
CA ILE A 521 13.53 -30.26 14.40
C ILE A 521 13.53 -28.79 14.84
N THR A 522 12.82 -28.48 15.92
CA THR A 522 12.76 -27.12 16.49
C THR A 522 13.72 -26.98 17.66
N ILE A 523 14.49 -25.89 17.67
CA ILE A 523 15.58 -25.68 18.63
C ILE A 523 15.48 -24.24 19.16
N GLY A 524 15.68 -24.07 20.48
CA GLY A 524 15.73 -22.75 21.09
C GLY A 524 14.87 -22.64 22.35
N GLU A 525 14.01 -21.63 22.41
CA GLU A 525 13.06 -21.41 23.51
C GLU A 525 11.61 -21.48 23.01
N ARG A 526 10.67 -21.70 23.94
CA ARG A 526 9.23 -21.65 23.63
C ARG A 526 8.84 -20.33 22.98
N THR A 527 7.99 -20.39 21.96
CA THR A 527 7.49 -19.23 21.23
C THR A 527 6.49 -18.38 22.03
N PHE A 528 6.13 -17.22 21.49
CA PHE A 528 5.32 -16.20 22.17
C PHE A 528 3.91 -16.66 22.59
N GLY A 529 3.24 -17.44 21.73
CA GLY A 529 1.87 -17.91 21.92
C GLY A 529 0.79 -17.00 21.35
N LYS A 530 1.03 -16.38 20.18
CA LYS A 530 0.06 -15.54 19.46
C LYS A 530 -0.70 -16.37 18.43
N GLY A 531 -1.70 -17.12 18.91
CA GLY A 531 -2.56 -17.94 18.09
C GLY A 531 -3.88 -17.34 17.63
N SER A 532 -4.03 -16.02 17.61
CA SER A 532 -5.27 -15.34 17.24
C SER A 532 -5.21 -14.74 15.83
N VAL A 533 -6.34 -14.75 15.13
CA VAL A 533 -6.54 -14.11 13.82
C VAL A 533 -7.19 -12.76 14.06
N GLN A 534 -6.54 -11.69 13.63
CA GLN A 534 -7.11 -10.36 13.64
C GLN A 534 -7.69 -10.03 12.27
N ASN A 535 -8.81 -9.33 12.26
CA ASN A 535 -9.30 -8.64 11.07
C ASN A 535 -9.51 -7.16 11.39
N ILE A 536 -9.26 -6.32 10.40
CA ILE A 536 -9.43 -4.87 10.51
C ILE A 536 -10.74 -4.50 9.82
N PHE A 537 -11.56 -3.75 10.52
CA PHE A 537 -12.85 -3.28 10.04
C PHE A 537 -12.85 -1.75 9.98
N GLU A 538 -13.35 -1.22 8.88
CA GLU A 538 -13.52 0.22 8.71
C GLU A 538 -14.70 0.72 9.54
N MET A 539 -14.49 1.85 10.22
CA MET A 539 -15.56 2.49 10.97
C MET A 539 -16.35 3.39 10.01
N ASN A 540 -17.68 3.23 9.95
CA ASN A 540 -18.52 4.09 9.10
C ASN A 540 -18.59 5.56 9.55
N THR A 541 -17.97 5.88 10.69
CA THR A 541 -17.98 7.22 11.30
C THR A 541 -16.85 8.12 10.80
N SER A 542 -15.86 7.56 10.11
CA SER A 542 -14.71 8.29 9.57
C SER A 542 -14.24 7.58 8.30
N THR A 543 -13.86 8.36 7.28
CA THR A 543 -13.44 7.84 5.98
C THR A 543 -12.07 8.37 5.66
N ASP A 544 -11.25 7.55 5.01
CA ASP A 544 -9.93 7.96 4.54
C ASP A 544 -10.05 9.17 3.61
N GLU A 545 -9.08 10.07 3.72
CA GLU A 545 -8.94 11.15 2.75
C GLU A 545 -8.68 10.58 1.35
N LYS A 546 -9.04 11.36 0.33
CA LYS A 546 -8.80 10.96 -1.05
C LYS A 546 -7.42 11.42 -1.47
N PHE A 547 -6.64 10.52 -2.04
CA PHE A 547 -5.35 10.85 -2.63
C PHE A 547 -5.28 10.40 -4.09
N VAL A 548 -4.36 11.02 -4.83
CA VAL A 548 -4.03 10.67 -6.20
C VAL A 548 -2.87 9.68 -6.16
N ASP A 549 -3.20 8.40 -6.30
CA ASP A 549 -2.20 7.34 -6.47
C ASP A 549 -1.43 7.57 -7.78
N THR A 550 -0.20 8.03 -7.63
CA THR A 550 0.74 8.38 -8.71
C THR A 550 1.58 7.19 -9.15
N ASP A 551 1.50 6.07 -8.45
CA ASP A 551 2.21 4.85 -8.84
C ASP A 551 1.67 4.31 -10.18
N LYS A 552 2.59 3.93 -11.07
CA LYS A 552 2.26 3.43 -12.42
C LYS A 552 2.36 1.90 -12.49
N GLY A 553 1.48 1.27 -13.28
CA GLY A 553 1.54 -0.15 -13.63
C GLY A 553 0.95 -1.08 -12.55
N ALA A 554 1.60 -2.22 -12.29
CA ALA A 554 1.24 -3.14 -11.20
C ALA A 554 1.46 -2.56 -9.78
N GLY A 555 1.93 -1.30 -9.71
CA GLY A 555 2.35 -0.60 -8.49
C GLY A 555 1.30 0.26 -7.80
N LYS A 556 0.04 0.31 -8.25
CA LYS A 556 -1.04 0.96 -7.46
C LYS A 556 -1.23 0.21 -6.16
N ASN A 557 -0.50 0.61 -5.13
CA ASN A 557 -0.50 -0.01 -3.82
C ASN A 557 -1.75 0.38 -3.01
N ARG A 558 -2.48 1.43 -3.45
CA ARG A 558 -3.64 2.03 -2.76
C ARG A 558 -3.30 2.47 -1.32
N ILE A 559 -2.05 2.84 -1.09
CA ILE A 559 -1.53 3.36 0.17
C ILE A 559 -0.96 4.73 -0.17
N HIS A 560 -1.33 5.75 0.60
CA HIS A 560 -0.81 7.09 0.39
C HIS A 560 0.68 7.12 0.70
N ASP A 561 1.49 7.52 -0.28
CA ASP A 561 2.90 7.81 -0.06
C ASP A 561 3.08 9.31 0.31
N ASP A 562 4.08 9.63 1.15
CA ASP A 562 4.32 10.98 1.71
C ASP A 562 4.38 12.12 0.66
N TRP A 563 4.63 11.81 -0.61
CA TRP A 563 4.75 12.77 -1.72
C TRP A 563 3.51 12.87 -2.62
N GLU A 564 2.48 12.07 -2.38
CA GLU A 564 1.28 12.04 -3.22
C GLU A 564 0.29 13.13 -2.82
N GLU A 565 -0.37 13.72 -3.82
CA GLU A 565 -1.38 14.73 -3.58
C GLU A 565 -2.63 14.11 -2.93
N TYR A 566 -3.16 14.77 -1.91
CA TYR A 566 -4.36 14.34 -1.21
C TYR A 566 -5.29 15.49 -0.87
N THR A 567 -6.52 15.14 -0.50
CA THR A 567 -7.55 16.06 -0.07
C THR A 567 -7.43 16.28 1.43
N ASP A 568 -6.72 17.33 1.82
CA ASP A 568 -6.65 17.75 3.22
C ASP A 568 -7.97 18.42 3.63
N SER A 569 -8.81 17.67 4.34
CA SER A 569 -10.15 18.09 4.71
C SER A 569 -10.17 18.93 6.00
N ASN A 570 -9.11 18.86 6.81
CA ASN A 570 -9.02 19.55 8.10
C ASN A 570 -7.91 20.62 8.17
N ASN A 571 -7.16 20.82 7.08
CA ASN A 571 -6.01 21.71 6.93
C ASN A 571 -4.89 21.44 7.94
N ASN A 572 -4.55 20.18 8.20
CA ASN A 572 -3.46 19.78 9.09
C ASN A 572 -2.13 19.49 8.35
N ASP A 573 -2.09 19.62 7.02
CA ASP A 573 -0.95 19.29 6.16
C ASP A 573 -0.46 17.83 6.34
N LYS A 574 -1.38 16.90 6.63
CA LYS A 574 -1.16 15.45 6.72
C LYS A 574 -2.32 14.65 6.10
N TYR A 575 -2.02 13.52 5.46
CA TYR A 575 -3.05 12.58 5.01
C TYR A 575 -3.68 11.82 6.19
N ASP A 576 -5.00 11.88 6.31
CA ASP A 576 -5.72 11.23 7.38
C ASP A 576 -6.45 9.96 6.92
N TYR A 577 -6.11 8.83 7.54
CA TYR A 577 -6.94 7.63 7.47
C TYR A 577 -8.18 7.77 8.35
N GLY A 578 -9.26 7.10 7.95
CA GLY A 578 -10.42 6.89 8.81
C GLY A 578 -10.10 5.91 9.94
N ASP A 579 -10.88 5.96 11.00
CA ASP A 579 -10.69 5.09 12.15
C ASP A 579 -10.98 3.63 11.78
N ARG A 580 -10.25 2.70 12.39
CA ARG A 580 -10.39 1.27 12.19
C ARG A 580 -10.54 0.56 13.53
N VAL A 581 -11.24 -0.57 13.53
CA VAL A 581 -11.22 -1.50 14.66
C VAL A 581 -10.58 -2.82 14.24
N LYS A 582 -9.55 -3.21 14.96
CA LYS A 582 -8.89 -4.50 14.80
C LYS A 582 -9.48 -5.46 15.84
N LEU A 583 -10.09 -6.54 15.38
CA LEU A 583 -10.73 -7.52 16.26
C LEU A 583 -10.14 -8.91 16.07
N THR A 584 -9.94 -9.62 17.18
CA THR A 584 -9.70 -11.06 17.15
C THR A 584 -10.99 -11.79 16.74
N ILE A 585 -10.98 -12.41 15.56
CA ILE A 585 -12.17 -13.06 14.97
C ILE A 585 -12.09 -14.59 14.92
N ALA A 586 -10.89 -15.16 15.13
CA ALA A 586 -10.66 -16.59 15.12
C ALA A 586 -9.38 -16.97 15.89
N TYR A 587 -9.22 -18.26 16.16
CA TYR A 587 -7.98 -18.83 16.69
C TYR A 587 -7.39 -19.87 15.74
N TYR A 588 -6.06 -19.94 15.70
CA TYR A 588 -5.29 -20.94 14.99
C TYR A 588 -5.18 -22.24 15.77
N TYR A 589 -5.34 -23.34 15.06
CA TYR A 589 -5.16 -24.71 15.53
C TYR A 589 -4.18 -25.45 14.62
N LEU A 590 -3.15 -26.03 15.22
CA LEU A 590 -2.13 -26.82 14.54
C LEU A 590 -2.69 -28.18 14.09
N PRO A 591 -1.94 -28.96 13.28
CA PRO A 591 -2.46 -30.20 12.68
C PRO A 591 -2.86 -31.29 13.69
N ASP A 592 -2.30 -31.26 14.89
CA ASP A 592 -2.63 -32.16 16.01
C ASP A 592 -3.87 -31.70 16.81
N GLY A 593 -4.45 -30.56 16.46
CA GLY A 593 -5.59 -29.95 17.14
C GLY A 593 -5.22 -29.11 18.36
N SER A 594 -3.92 -28.96 18.68
CA SER A 594 -3.46 -28.00 19.68
C SER A 594 -3.67 -26.55 19.18
N THR A 595 -3.77 -25.60 20.11
CA THR A 595 -3.79 -24.18 19.78
C THR A 595 -2.52 -23.54 20.30
N ILE A 596 -1.92 -22.69 19.47
CA ILE A 596 -0.77 -21.86 19.84
C ILE A 596 -1.19 -20.64 20.67
N HIS A 597 -2.49 -20.34 20.80
CA HIS A 597 -2.94 -19.14 21.53
C HIS A 597 -2.82 -19.30 23.05
N THR A 598 -2.13 -18.37 23.68
CA THR A 598 -2.08 -18.25 25.15
C THR A 598 -3.41 -17.76 25.69
N LEU A 599 -4.07 -18.59 26.51
CA LEU A 599 -5.34 -18.23 27.15
C LEU A 599 -5.07 -17.45 28.42
N ARG A 600 -5.84 -16.37 28.60
CA ARG A 600 -5.79 -15.49 29.77
C ARG A 600 -7.17 -15.34 30.39
N ASP A 601 -7.22 -15.05 31.69
CA ASP A 601 -8.45 -14.62 32.34
C ASP A 601 -8.70 -13.11 32.15
N HIS A 602 -9.82 -12.62 32.69
CA HIS A 602 -10.24 -11.22 32.62
C HIS A 602 -9.28 -10.24 33.32
N LEU A 603 -8.32 -10.73 34.11
CA LEU A 603 -7.27 -9.93 34.74
C LEU A 603 -5.95 -10.01 33.94
N GLY A 604 -5.97 -10.62 32.76
CA GLY A 604 -4.79 -10.80 31.90
C GLY A 604 -3.85 -11.92 32.37
N LYS A 605 -4.18 -12.65 33.43
CA LYS A 605 -3.33 -13.72 33.96
C LYS A 605 -3.42 -14.94 33.05
N VAL A 606 -2.26 -15.52 32.70
CA VAL A 606 -2.19 -16.72 31.88
C VAL A 606 -2.84 -17.91 32.61
N THR A 607 -3.89 -18.47 32.00
CA THR A 607 -4.58 -19.69 32.48
C THR A 607 -4.07 -20.93 31.76
N LYS A 608 -3.72 -20.81 30.48
CA LYS A 608 -3.08 -21.85 29.69
C LYS A 608 -2.03 -21.23 28.78
N GLN A 609 -0.78 -21.57 29.03
CA GLN A 609 0.34 -21.12 28.19
C GLN A 609 0.20 -21.72 26.78
N GLY A 610 0.26 -20.85 25.77
CA GLY A 610 0.31 -21.22 24.36
C GLY A 610 1.75 -21.32 23.86
N GLY A 611 1.90 -21.23 22.55
CA GLY A 611 3.17 -21.32 21.84
C GLY A 611 3.60 -22.74 21.49
N VAL A 612 4.56 -22.83 20.56
CA VAL A 612 5.29 -24.03 20.17
C VAL A 612 6.46 -24.19 21.12
N SER A 613 6.58 -25.37 21.73
CA SER A 613 7.76 -25.72 22.52
C SER A 613 8.82 -26.32 21.59
N PRO A 614 10.11 -25.98 21.77
CA PRO A 614 11.16 -26.57 20.96
C PRO A 614 11.31 -28.06 21.26
N ASP A 615 11.75 -28.82 20.26
CA ASP A 615 12.15 -30.22 20.42
C ASP A 615 13.46 -30.31 21.23
N ILE A 616 14.34 -29.31 21.11
CA ILE A 616 15.57 -29.14 21.89
C ILE A 616 15.63 -27.75 22.49
N GLU A 617 15.63 -27.66 23.82
CA GLU A 617 15.84 -26.40 24.52
C GLU A 617 17.31 -25.95 24.39
N SER A 618 17.51 -24.69 24.01
CA SER A 618 18.82 -24.05 23.91
C SER A 618 18.63 -22.53 23.98
N ALA A 619 19.47 -21.84 24.73
CA ALA A 619 19.39 -20.38 24.88
C ALA A 619 20.81 -19.80 24.97
N PHE A 620 20.90 -18.48 24.78
CA PHE A 620 22.12 -17.76 25.16
C PHE A 620 22.27 -17.77 26.68
N GLU A 621 23.51 -17.89 27.16
CA GLU A 621 23.81 -17.70 28.56
C GLU A 621 23.54 -16.26 28.99
N GLU A 622 23.01 -16.08 30.19
CA GLU A 622 22.83 -14.75 30.76
C GLU A 622 24.21 -14.18 31.13
N VAL A 623 24.58 -13.08 30.48
CA VAL A 623 25.82 -12.36 30.81
C VAL A 623 25.67 -11.74 32.20
N PRO A 624 26.57 -12.04 33.16
CA PRO A 624 26.60 -11.40 34.46
C PRO A 624 26.57 -9.87 34.38
N PHE A 625 25.80 -9.23 35.28
CA PHE A 625 25.64 -7.77 35.28
C PHE A 625 26.97 -7.00 35.35
N ILE A 626 27.95 -7.54 36.08
CA ILE A 626 29.27 -6.91 36.22
C ILE A 626 29.98 -6.87 34.87
N GLU A 627 29.99 -7.98 34.13
CA GLU A 627 30.58 -8.08 32.80
C GLU A 627 29.85 -7.18 31.80
N ALA A 628 28.52 -7.17 31.83
CA ALA A 628 27.71 -6.31 30.96
C ALA A 628 27.99 -4.81 31.20
N ARG A 629 28.19 -4.41 32.46
CA ARG A 629 28.56 -3.03 32.81
C ARG A 629 29.97 -2.68 32.34
N GLU A 630 30.93 -3.58 32.55
CA GLU A 630 32.32 -3.39 32.13
C GLU A 630 32.43 -3.26 30.60
N ILE A 631 31.76 -4.15 29.86
CA ILE A 631 31.65 -4.03 28.40
C ILE A 631 31.04 -2.69 27.99
N SER A 632 29.98 -2.24 28.67
CA SER A 632 29.35 -0.96 28.33
C SER A 632 30.34 0.21 28.44
N HIS A 633 31.20 0.21 29.47
CA HIS A 633 32.26 1.21 29.59
C HIS A 633 33.31 1.12 28.48
N LEU A 634 33.77 -0.09 28.14
CA LEU A 634 34.73 -0.28 27.05
C LEU A 634 34.18 0.14 25.68
N LEU A 635 32.87 -0.01 25.46
CA LEU A 635 32.20 0.42 24.23
C LEU A 635 32.02 1.94 24.16
N GLU A 636 31.85 2.61 25.30
CA GLU A 636 31.83 4.09 25.40
C GLU A 636 33.20 4.70 25.05
N ASP A 637 34.29 4.05 25.46
CA ASP A 637 35.67 4.50 25.15
C ASP A 637 36.11 4.18 23.71
N GLU A 638 35.27 3.45 22.96
CA GLU A 638 35.43 3.09 21.55
C GLU A 638 36.71 2.32 21.17
N GLN A 639 37.50 1.85 22.14
CA GLN A 639 38.79 1.20 21.90
C GLN A 639 38.64 -0.09 21.06
N ILE A 640 37.58 -0.85 21.31
CA ILE A 640 37.26 -2.07 20.57
C ILE A 640 36.91 -1.76 19.11
N GLN A 641 36.12 -0.70 18.89
CA GLN A 641 35.73 -0.24 17.56
C GLN A 641 36.93 0.25 16.75
N ASP A 642 37.85 0.98 17.40
CA ASP A 642 39.09 1.45 16.79
C ASP A 642 40.00 0.30 16.38
N TYR A 643 40.18 -0.68 17.26
CA TYR A 643 40.99 -1.86 16.94
C TYR A 643 40.40 -2.66 15.77
N ALA A 644 39.10 -2.94 15.79
CA ALA A 644 38.43 -3.64 14.68
C ALA A 644 38.52 -2.86 13.35
N LYS A 645 38.46 -1.53 13.40
CA LYS A 645 38.63 -0.65 12.23
C LYS A 645 40.06 -0.74 11.68
N LEU A 646 41.08 -0.53 12.53
CA LEU A 646 42.48 -0.59 12.12
C LEU A 646 42.83 -1.97 11.55
N LEU A 647 42.35 -3.03 12.20
CA LEU A 647 42.49 -4.40 11.71
C LEU A 647 41.93 -4.57 10.30
N PHE A 648 40.74 -4.02 10.03
CA PHE A 648 40.13 -4.08 8.70
C PHE A 648 40.88 -3.24 7.65
N GLU A 649 41.39 -2.07 8.02
CA GLU A 649 42.09 -1.15 7.13
C GLU A 649 43.50 -1.64 6.77
N GLU A 650 44.24 -2.18 7.74
CA GLU A 650 45.65 -2.58 7.58
C GLU A 650 45.80 -4.06 7.20
N HIS A 651 44.87 -4.93 7.63
CA HIS A 651 44.93 -6.37 7.41
C HIS A 651 43.64 -6.93 6.81
N ARG A 652 43.16 -6.34 5.72
CA ARG A 652 41.84 -6.64 5.13
C ARG A 652 41.54 -8.13 4.90
N GLU A 653 42.48 -8.89 4.33
CA GLU A 653 42.28 -10.34 4.09
C GLU A 653 42.07 -11.08 5.41
N ARG A 654 42.94 -10.80 6.39
CA ARG A 654 42.85 -11.38 7.73
C ARG A 654 41.57 -10.99 8.46
N ALA A 655 41.15 -9.74 8.32
CA ALA A 655 39.91 -9.25 8.89
C ALA A 655 38.68 -9.99 8.34
N VAL A 656 38.67 -10.32 7.05
CA VAL A 656 37.59 -11.11 6.43
C VAL A 656 37.57 -12.54 6.98
N GLU A 657 38.73 -13.19 7.10
CA GLU A 657 38.84 -14.53 7.70
C GLU A 657 38.33 -14.51 9.15
N LEU A 658 38.86 -13.61 9.99
CA LEU A 658 38.48 -13.44 11.39
C LEU A 658 37.02 -13.05 11.60
N ALA A 659 36.35 -12.46 10.62
CA ALA A 659 34.91 -12.19 10.68
C ALA A 659 34.05 -13.41 10.32
N ILE A 660 34.59 -14.34 9.53
CA ILE A 660 33.93 -15.59 9.13
C ILE A 660 34.14 -16.67 10.19
N ASN A 661 35.38 -16.89 10.62
CA ASN A 661 35.77 -17.81 11.68
C ASN A 661 37.15 -17.43 12.23
N ASP A 662 37.25 -17.18 13.53
CA ASP A 662 38.50 -16.86 14.20
C ASP A 662 39.04 -18.04 15.02
N HIS A 663 38.37 -19.19 14.98
CA HIS A 663 38.72 -20.41 15.71
C HIS A 663 38.89 -20.21 17.23
N HIS A 664 38.28 -19.16 17.80
CA HIS A 664 38.54 -18.72 19.18
C HIS A 664 40.04 -18.53 19.49
N ASN A 665 40.85 -18.19 18.48
CA ASN A 665 42.29 -18.12 18.60
C ASN A 665 42.77 -16.66 18.64
N LEU A 666 43.11 -16.18 19.84
CA LEU A 666 43.54 -14.79 20.05
C LEU A 666 44.86 -14.46 19.32
N GLU A 667 45.73 -15.45 19.06
CA GLU A 667 46.99 -15.25 18.33
C GLU A 667 46.75 -14.87 16.86
N GLU A 668 45.54 -15.08 16.36
CA GLU A 668 45.15 -14.72 15.00
C GLU A 668 44.93 -13.22 14.79
N TYR A 669 44.75 -12.49 15.89
CA TYR A 669 44.52 -11.06 15.94
C TYR A 669 45.86 -10.30 16.04
N PRO A 670 46.22 -9.49 15.02
CA PRO A 670 47.43 -8.67 15.02
C PRO A 670 47.55 -7.78 16.26
N GLU A 671 48.70 -7.83 16.94
CA GLU A 671 49.00 -6.99 18.11
C GLU A 671 48.00 -7.15 19.29
N TRP A 672 47.32 -8.31 19.39
CA TRP A 672 46.30 -8.57 20.41
C TRP A 672 46.74 -8.28 21.84
N ASP A 673 47.91 -8.79 22.27
CA ASP A 673 48.39 -8.62 23.64
C ASP A 673 48.52 -7.14 24.02
N SER A 674 49.08 -6.32 23.12
CA SER A 674 49.24 -4.88 23.35
C SER A 674 47.90 -4.15 23.36
N PHE A 675 46.95 -4.56 22.50
CA PHE A 675 45.61 -4.01 22.48
C PHE A 675 44.86 -4.34 23.78
N TYR A 676 44.85 -5.61 24.17
CA TYR A 676 44.14 -6.12 25.34
C TYR A 676 44.70 -5.54 26.66
N GLU A 677 46.03 -5.48 26.81
CA GLU A 677 46.67 -4.79 27.96
C GLU A 677 46.27 -3.31 28.05
N GLY A 678 46.05 -2.65 26.90
CA GLY A 678 45.64 -1.26 26.80
C GLY A 678 44.19 -0.97 27.24
N LEU A 679 43.32 -1.99 27.30
CA LEU A 679 41.94 -1.85 27.77
C LEU A 679 41.85 -1.74 29.29
N ASN A 680 42.85 -2.25 30.04
CA ASN A 680 42.87 -2.25 31.50
C ASN A 680 41.56 -2.79 32.13
N THR A 681 41.06 -3.91 31.60
CA THR A 681 39.78 -4.52 32.00
C THR A 681 39.98 -5.82 32.78
N GLU A 682 38.97 -6.21 33.57
CA GLU A 682 38.90 -7.50 34.27
C GLU A 682 38.26 -8.62 33.42
N LEU A 683 37.74 -8.29 32.23
CA LEU A 683 37.12 -9.25 31.32
C LEU A 683 38.13 -10.19 30.68
N GLU A 684 37.75 -11.43 30.41
CA GLU A 684 38.61 -12.40 29.73
C GLU A 684 38.87 -11.97 28.27
N GLY A 685 40.02 -12.37 27.73
CA GLY A 685 40.37 -12.04 26.34
C GLY A 685 39.35 -12.54 25.33
N ASP A 686 38.72 -13.69 25.58
CA ASP A 686 37.64 -14.22 24.73
C ASP A 686 36.42 -13.30 24.72
N ASP A 687 36.03 -12.71 25.86
CA ASP A 687 34.92 -11.76 25.91
C ASP A 687 35.17 -10.55 25.00
N ILE A 688 36.39 -9.99 25.07
CA ILE A 688 36.79 -8.86 24.21
C ILE A 688 36.81 -9.27 22.73
N ARG A 689 37.33 -10.46 22.42
CA ARG A 689 37.42 -10.99 21.05
C ARG A 689 36.05 -11.04 20.39
N ARG A 690 35.03 -11.51 21.11
CA ARG A 690 33.64 -11.55 20.62
C ARG A 690 33.18 -10.18 20.13
N TRP A 691 33.43 -9.14 20.92
CA TRP A 691 33.06 -7.77 20.55
C TRP A 691 33.88 -7.24 19.38
N VAL A 692 35.20 -7.46 19.35
CA VAL A 692 36.03 -7.12 18.19
C VAL A 692 35.49 -7.78 16.92
N ARG A 693 35.21 -9.08 16.97
CA ARG A 693 34.66 -9.86 15.84
C ARG A 693 33.30 -9.32 15.41
N ARG A 694 32.42 -8.93 16.34
CA ARG A 694 31.13 -8.29 16.02
C ARG A 694 31.32 -7.03 15.19
N TYR A 695 32.21 -6.12 15.58
CA TYR A 695 32.50 -4.91 14.82
C TYR A 695 33.17 -5.21 13.48
N LEU A 696 34.06 -6.21 13.45
CA LEU A 696 34.71 -6.68 12.23
C LEU A 696 33.69 -7.21 11.22
N ARG A 697 32.68 -7.97 11.67
CA ARG A 697 31.57 -8.45 10.83
C ARG A 697 30.75 -7.31 10.23
N THR A 698 30.56 -6.21 10.95
CA THR A 698 29.93 -4.99 10.38
C THR A 698 30.77 -4.43 9.24
N ARG A 699 32.08 -4.26 9.44
CA ARG A 699 32.99 -3.75 8.39
C ARG A 699 33.08 -4.67 7.18
N VAL A 700 33.16 -5.97 7.43
CA VAL A 700 33.21 -6.98 6.36
C VAL A 700 31.88 -7.02 5.61
N SER A 701 30.74 -6.81 6.27
CA SER A 701 29.42 -6.69 5.61
C SER A 701 29.40 -5.50 4.64
N ASP A 702 29.90 -4.33 5.07
CA ASP A 702 30.01 -3.15 4.22
C ASP A 702 30.92 -3.39 3.01
N ALA A 703 32.01 -4.15 3.20
CA ALA A 703 32.96 -4.46 2.15
C ALA A 703 32.44 -5.46 1.10
N ARG A 704 31.57 -6.39 1.52
CA ARG A 704 30.94 -7.38 0.62
C ARG A 704 29.63 -6.89 0.00
N GLY A 705 29.00 -5.84 0.57
CA GLY A 705 27.68 -5.36 0.14
C GLY A 705 26.56 -6.34 0.49
N GLU A 706 26.73 -7.08 1.58
CA GLU A 706 25.80 -8.11 2.05
C GLU A 706 25.95 -8.26 3.56
N VAL A 707 24.84 -8.37 4.29
CA VAL A 707 24.86 -8.54 5.73
C VAL A 707 25.10 -10.01 6.06
N PHE A 708 25.96 -10.31 7.03
CA PHE A 708 25.91 -11.61 7.68
C PHE A 708 24.51 -11.85 8.28
N PRO A 709 23.88 -13.02 8.09
CA PRO A 709 22.57 -13.26 8.66
C PRO A 709 22.63 -13.26 10.20
N GLY A 710 21.53 -12.85 10.81
CA GLY A 710 21.38 -12.66 12.25
C GLY A 710 21.57 -11.21 12.71
N ASN A 711 21.73 -11.04 14.03
CA ASN A 711 21.87 -9.73 14.67
C ASN A 711 22.88 -9.80 15.83
N GLY A 712 24.02 -9.13 15.65
CA GLY A 712 25.11 -9.17 16.62
C GLY A 712 25.72 -10.57 16.69
N PHE A 713 25.61 -11.22 17.85
CA PHE A 713 26.07 -12.59 18.07
C PHE A 713 25.08 -13.65 17.55
N VAL A 714 23.81 -13.30 17.40
CA VAL A 714 22.81 -14.18 16.80
C VAL A 714 23.15 -14.35 15.33
N GLY A 715 23.18 -15.59 14.83
CA GLY A 715 23.48 -15.95 13.44
C GLY A 715 24.96 -16.08 13.10
N ASP A 716 25.85 -15.82 14.05
CA ASP A 716 27.27 -16.17 13.94
C ASP A 716 27.47 -17.59 14.48
N TYR A 717 27.74 -18.57 13.62
CA TYR A 717 27.87 -19.97 14.04
C TYR A 717 29.05 -20.25 14.99
N VAL A 718 29.97 -19.30 15.14
CA VAL A 718 31.05 -19.35 16.15
C VAL A 718 30.50 -18.96 17.53
N GLU A 719 29.60 -17.97 17.58
CA GLU A 719 29.15 -17.31 18.82
C GLU A 719 27.75 -17.71 19.29
N ASP A 720 26.96 -18.28 18.38
CA ASP A 720 25.55 -18.57 18.57
C ASP A 720 25.35 -20.04 18.97
N PRO A 721 25.14 -20.34 20.27
CA PRO A 721 25.02 -21.71 20.74
C PRO A 721 23.79 -22.43 20.16
N VAL A 722 22.72 -21.69 19.85
CA VAL A 722 21.48 -22.25 19.31
C VAL A 722 21.68 -22.65 17.85
N LEU A 723 22.36 -21.80 17.06
CA LEU A 723 22.72 -22.12 15.69
C LEU A 723 23.72 -23.28 15.63
N LEU A 724 24.75 -23.27 16.47
CA LEU A 724 25.72 -24.36 16.56
C LEU A 724 25.02 -25.69 16.91
N ARG A 725 24.07 -25.66 17.86
CA ARG A 725 23.28 -26.84 18.20
C ARG A 725 22.49 -27.35 17.00
N ALA A 726 21.89 -26.47 16.21
CA ALA A 726 21.19 -26.86 15.00
C ALA A 726 22.11 -27.49 13.96
N ILE A 727 23.30 -26.94 13.75
CA ILE A 727 24.31 -27.52 12.86
C ILE A 727 24.64 -28.95 13.32
N GLN A 728 24.94 -29.15 14.61
CA GLN A 728 25.22 -30.47 15.18
C GLN A 728 24.08 -31.48 14.93
N GLU A 729 22.82 -31.07 15.12
CA GLU A 729 21.66 -31.93 14.88
C GLU A 729 21.46 -32.27 13.40
N LEU A 730 21.73 -31.34 12.48
CA LEU A 730 21.69 -31.64 11.04
C LEU A 730 22.76 -32.67 10.65
N PHE A 731 23.99 -32.54 11.16
CA PHE A 731 25.06 -33.50 10.91
C PHE A 731 24.77 -34.88 11.51
N SER A 732 24.26 -34.91 12.75
CA SER A 732 23.81 -36.14 13.42
C SER A 732 22.73 -36.88 12.61
N ASN A 733 21.74 -36.15 12.09
CA ASN A 733 20.68 -36.71 11.24
C ASN A 733 21.20 -37.29 9.91
N LEU A 734 22.37 -36.84 9.44
CA LEU A 734 23.03 -37.37 8.24
C LEU A 734 24.03 -38.48 8.55
N GLU A 735 24.18 -38.88 9.83
CA GLU A 735 25.21 -39.81 10.29
C GLU A 735 26.64 -39.33 9.94
N LEU A 736 26.85 -38.01 9.93
CA LEU A 736 28.14 -37.37 9.65
C LEU A 736 28.72 -36.78 10.92
N ASP A 737 30.03 -36.95 11.11
CA ASP A 737 30.75 -36.27 12.19
C ASP A 737 31.07 -34.83 11.78
N ILE A 738 30.59 -33.88 12.59
CA ILE A 738 30.81 -32.44 12.43
C ILE A 738 32.29 -32.08 12.46
N ALA A 739 33.12 -32.84 13.19
CA ALA A 739 34.56 -32.63 13.27
C ALA A 739 35.29 -32.85 11.92
N ASN A 740 34.64 -33.48 10.93
CA ASN A 740 35.18 -33.60 9.58
C ASN A 740 35.06 -32.30 8.76
N VAL A 741 34.37 -31.29 9.27
CA VAL A 741 34.33 -29.94 8.71
C VAL A 741 35.29 -29.09 9.51
N SER A 742 36.40 -28.67 8.88
CA SER A 742 37.49 -27.94 9.52
C SER A 742 37.04 -26.73 10.33
N GLU A 743 36.05 -26.01 9.81
CA GLU A 743 35.50 -24.78 10.39
C GLU A 743 34.71 -25.04 11.68
N TYR A 744 34.29 -26.29 11.92
CA TYR A 744 33.58 -26.69 13.13
C TYR A 744 34.45 -27.52 14.10
N ALA A 745 35.64 -27.95 13.69
CA ALA A 745 36.49 -28.85 14.46
C ALA A 745 36.97 -28.22 15.79
N ASP A 746 37.23 -26.91 15.78
CA ASP A 746 37.78 -26.17 16.92
C ASP A 746 36.70 -25.48 17.76
N ILE A 747 35.45 -25.48 17.30
CA ILE A 747 34.32 -24.98 18.06
C ILE A 747 34.03 -26.01 19.16
N LYS A 748 34.78 -25.90 20.26
CA LYS A 748 34.52 -26.67 21.47
C LYS A 748 33.03 -26.53 21.76
N ALA A 749 32.33 -27.67 21.81
CA ALA A 749 31.06 -27.72 22.48
C ALA A 749 31.31 -27.16 23.89
N SER A 750 30.87 -25.93 24.15
CA SER A 750 30.64 -25.47 25.51
C SER A 750 29.71 -26.50 26.12
N ASN A 751 30.30 -27.36 26.96
CA ASN A 751 29.67 -28.56 27.45
C ASN A 751 28.53 -28.20 28.40
N GLY A 752 27.35 -28.78 28.14
CA GLY A 752 26.50 -29.38 29.18
C GLY A 752 25.51 -28.47 29.86
#